data_AF-H3A445-F1
#
_entry.id   AF-H3A445-F1
#
_cell.length_a   1.000
_cell.length_b   1.000
_cell.length_c   1.000
_cell.angle_alpha   90.00
_cell.angle_beta   90.00
_cell.angle_gamma   90.00
#
_symmetry.space_group_name_H-M   'P 1'
#
loop_
_entity.id
_entity.type
_entity.pdbx_description
1 polymer ?
#
loop_
_entity_poly.entity_id
_entity_poly.type
_entity_poly.pdbx_seq_one_letter_code
_entity_poly.pdbx_strand_id
1 'polypeptide(L)'
;MPKRKTPVNPKSSKEFEFIAKSRKGDHHVFCSLCRCDVDISNRGKGDLNQHISSEKHKLNSRSAATLTNMQTFFKSSVSLSPHNDNVTAAELCKVFHAVKHHHSYQSVDCSVKVDKTIYHDSSVANDLTCGKTKAKALSENVLAPYSVQKHLDYIKANDLYFSLATNASNKGSTKCFPLVLRYFNFEEGIQHFVLDFYSDSHESVQAIAMEIFEKLMAFDLSLEKLSAYAADNASLNYGKHNSIYQKLKETKEDIVAANCLMHIVHNATKYAAGQLNVDVENLILKVYSHFSVSATRTEQLKEFCDFVEVEECNLLRHIVTRWLSLLPAIDRLLKCWKPLTSYFQSLGEEECPKVIWKCFGDEGTANEVAELYFLFLGYALKLFTDCIEALEAKSFSVLAAYELMKGLNTKLERRIGDKFFGYVVNSKLKELPQDIAGRCEKDLLTFYERAKKYLQDKYDFSEDSLHSKVSKLALAAKPISYEEFSEAVCACSIKGVDMDELYEEFGIVESLISSPELKECLTSEERYLKIFTKAEGNFKNLKKISSYIFSIPCCNAYTERVFSLMTTAWRNERNRLDVDSVKGELQICVNLTGECKDMYSEFLKNKKLLKAARDGQKYRHMKTFKNTGPGVLE
;
A
#
# COMPACT_ATOMS: atom_id res chain seq x y z
N MET A 1 2.48 70.46 36.01
CA MET A 1 1.40 69.44 35.94
C MET A 1 1.85 68.31 35.02
N PRO A 2 1.88 67.03 35.45
CA PRO A 2 2.11 65.93 34.53
C PRO A 2 0.91 65.79 33.58
N LYS A 3 1.17 65.73 32.27
CA LYS A 3 0.14 65.54 31.24
C LYS A 3 -0.59 64.21 31.50
N ARG A 4 -1.91 64.28 31.69
CA ARG A 4 -2.79 63.14 31.94
C ARG A 4 -2.74 62.22 30.69
N LYS A 5 -2.14 61.04 30.80
CA LYS A 5 -2.05 60.07 29.70
C LYS A 5 -3.44 59.49 29.43
N THR A 6 -3.81 59.36 28.16
CA THR A 6 -5.11 58.83 27.76
C THR A 6 -5.03 57.29 27.64
N PRO A 7 -5.86 56.51 28.37
CA PRO A 7 -5.94 55.06 28.21
C PRO A 7 -6.73 54.66 26.96
N VAL A 8 -6.56 53.42 26.48
CA VAL A 8 -7.32 52.85 25.36
C VAL A 8 -8.83 52.94 25.61
N ASN A 9 -9.56 53.61 24.71
CA ASN A 9 -11.02 53.64 24.74
C ASN A 9 -11.59 52.33 24.16
N PRO A 10 -12.39 51.55 24.92
CA PRO A 10 -12.94 50.27 24.43
C PRO A 10 -13.85 50.40 23.19
N LYS A 11 -14.29 51.61 22.82
CA LYS A 11 -15.08 51.86 21.61
C LYS A 11 -14.25 51.98 20.34
N SER A 12 -12.93 52.19 20.41
CA SER A 12 -12.10 52.41 19.20
C SER A 12 -11.91 51.15 18.36
N SER A 13 -11.96 49.95 18.96
CA SER A 13 -11.91 48.67 18.23
C SER A 13 -13.19 48.36 17.46
N LYS A 14 -14.32 49.01 17.79
CA LYS A 14 -15.56 48.93 17.01
C LYS A 14 -15.59 49.91 15.84
N GLU A 15 -14.82 50.99 15.92
CA GLU A 15 -14.77 52.04 14.89
C GLU A 15 -13.72 51.74 13.81
N PHE A 16 -12.64 51.01 14.16
CA PHE A 16 -11.59 50.60 13.23
C PHE A 16 -11.31 49.09 13.33
N GLU A 17 -11.81 48.31 12.36
CA GLU A 17 -11.70 46.83 12.36
C GLU A 17 -10.25 46.29 12.36
N PHE A 18 -9.29 47.10 11.90
CA PHE A 18 -7.87 46.72 11.86
C PHE A 18 -7.11 46.95 13.17
N ILE A 19 -7.78 47.41 14.23
CA ILE A 19 -7.16 47.72 15.52
C ILE A 19 -7.52 46.67 16.58
N ALA A 20 -6.49 46.09 17.19
CA ALA A 20 -6.60 45.12 18.28
C ALA A 20 -5.87 45.59 19.55
N LYS A 21 -6.12 44.90 20.67
CA LYS A 21 -5.43 45.18 21.94
C LYS A 21 -3.93 44.89 21.80
N SER A 22 -3.09 45.87 22.17
CA SER A 22 -1.64 45.71 22.18
C SER A 22 -1.18 44.88 23.38
N ARG A 23 -0.07 44.14 23.21
CA ARG A 23 0.64 43.48 24.32
C ARG A 23 1.56 44.43 25.10
N LYS A 24 1.79 45.66 24.61
CA LYS A 24 2.65 46.67 25.24
C LYS A 24 1.96 47.53 26.30
N GLY A 25 0.74 47.16 26.70
CA GLY A 25 -0.04 47.82 27.75
C GLY A 25 -1.09 48.81 27.23
N ASP A 26 -1.82 49.42 28.17
CA ASP A 26 -3.09 50.14 27.93
C ASP A 26 -2.95 51.54 27.30
N HIS A 27 -1.74 51.88 26.82
CA HIS A 27 -1.46 53.09 26.06
C HIS A 27 -1.06 52.80 24.62
N HIS A 28 -1.09 51.52 24.20
CA HIS A 28 -0.79 51.11 22.85
C HIS A 28 -1.96 50.34 22.24
N VAL A 29 -2.10 50.47 20.92
CA VAL A 29 -3.04 49.66 20.13
C VAL A 29 -2.28 48.98 19.00
N PHE A 30 -2.63 47.74 18.67
CA PHE A 30 -1.97 46.99 17.61
C PHE A 30 -2.72 47.16 16.28
N CYS A 31 -2.02 47.59 15.24
CA CYS A 31 -2.56 47.68 13.89
C CYS A 31 -2.24 46.40 13.11
N SER A 32 -3.28 45.65 12.73
CA SER A 32 -3.13 44.39 11.98
C SER A 32 -2.64 44.60 10.55
N LEU A 33 -2.98 45.74 9.94
CA LEU A 33 -2.52 46.13 8.60
C LEU A 33 -1.04 46.50 8.56
N CYS A 34 -0.55 47.23 9.57
CA CYS A 34 0.85 47.66 9.65
C CYS A 34 1.76 46.70 10.43
N ARG A 35 1.15 45.72 11.12
CA ARG A 35 1.78 44.79 12.06
C ARG A 35 2.68 45.48 13.08
N CYS A 36 2.19 46.58 13.66
CA CYS A 36 2.94 47.35 14.65
C CYS A 36 2.03 47.91 15.74
N ASP A 37 2.61 48.14 16.91
CA ASP A 37 1.96 48.87 18.00
C ASP A 37 2.04 50.37 17.76
N VAL A 38 0.92 51.07 17.98
CA VAL A 38 0.76 52.52 17.88
C VAL A 38 0.57 53.07 19.29
N ASP A 39 1.46 53.96 19.72
CA ASP A 39 1.32 54.68 20.99
C ASP A 39 0.23 55.74 20.85
N ILE A 40 -0.76 55.69 21.74
CA ILE A 40 -1.90 56.61 21.79
C ILE A 40 -1.95 57.44 23.07
N SER A 41 -0.86 57.41 23.86
CA SER A 41 -0.79 58.03 25.19
C SER A 41 -1.03 59.54 25.19
N ASN A 42 -0.76 60.22 24.06
CA ASN A 42 -0.73 61.68 23.98
C ASN A 42 -2.05 62.30 23.53
N ARG A 43 -2.65 61.81 22.43
CA ARG A 43 -3.88 62.35 21.83
C ARG A 43 -4.94 61.29 21.55
N GLY A 44 -4.75 60.04 22.00
CA GLY A 44 -5.72 58.98 21.84
C GLY A 44 -6.06 58.75 20.35
N LYS A 45 -7.30 59.08 19.97
CA LYS A 45 -7.79 59.01 18.58
C LYS A 45 -7.01 59.90 17.61
N GLY A 46 -6.44 61.02 18.07
CA GLY A 46 -5.60 61.89 17.25
C GLY A 46 -4.33 61.19 16.74
N ASP A 47 -3.66 60.44 17.61
CA ASP A 47 -2.45 59.67 17.26
C ASP A 47 -2.79 58.51 16.31
N LEU A 48 -3.97 57.91 16.50
CA LEU A 48 -4.48 56.87 15.60
C LEU A 48 -4.78 57.41 14.20
N ASN A 49 -5.43 58.57 14.09
CA ASN A 49 -5.67 59.22 12.79
C ASN A 49 -4.36 59.61 12.10
N GLN A 50 -3.35 60.04 12.87
CA GLN A 50 -2.02 60.31 12.33
C GLN A 50 -1.37 59.03 11.79
N HIS A 51 -1.46 57.91 12.51
CA HIS A 51 -1.01 56.60 12.01
C HIS A 51 -1.73 56.19 10.72
N ILE A 52 -3.06 56.34 10.66
CA ILE A 52 -3.87 56.02 9.47
C ILE A 52 -3.46 56.88 8.27
N SER A 53 -3.11 58.14 8.51
CA SER A 53 -2.64 59.06 7.46
C SER A 53 -1.20 58.80 6.99
N SER A 54 -0.45 57.91 7.64
CA SER A 54 0.92 57.58 7.25
C SER A 54 0.96 56.81 5.93
N GLU A 55 2.00 57.06 5.12
CA GLU A 55 2.17 56.38 3.82
C GLU A 55 2.24 54.86 3.96
N LYS A 56 2.86 54.35 5.04
CA LYS A 56 2.90 52.92 5.35
C LYS A 56 1.50 52.34 5.54
N HIS A 57 0.63 53.03 6.27
CA HIS A 57 -0.75 52.56 6.49
C HIS A 57 -1.59 52.67 5.22
N LYS A 58 -1.47 53.76 4.46
CA LYS A 58 -2.18 53.91 3.16
C LYS A 58 -1.78 52.83 2.16
N LEU A 59 -0.49 52.50 2.04
CA LEU A 59 0.00 51.41 1.18
C LEU A 59 -0.59 50.07 1.61
N ASN A 60 -0.47 49.72 2.89
CA ASN A 60 -0.97 48.44 3.41
C ASN A 60 -2.50 48.35 3.37
N SER A 61 -3.21 49.46 3.57
CA SER A 61 -4.67 49.55 3.43
C SER A 61 -5.10 49.38 1.97
N ARG A 62 -4.39 49.98 1.00
CA ARG A 62 -4.63 49.74 -0.44
C ARG A 62 -4.36 48.29 -0.85
N SER A 63 -3.29 47.69 -0.32
CA SER A 63 -2.98 46.26 -0.51
C SER A 63 -4.03 45.34 0.15
N ALA A 64 -4.56 45.72 1.31
CA ALA A 64 -5.65 45.00 1.96
C ALA A 64 -6.99 45.18 1.24
N ALA A 65 -7.26 46.36 0.68
CA ALA A 65 -8.43 46.62 -0.16
C ALA A 65 -8.42 45.77 -1.44
N THR A 66 -7.24 45.51 -2.01
CA THR A 66 -7.06 44.56 -3.12
C THR A 66 -7.21 43.10 -2.68
N LEU A 67 -6.92 42.77 -1.41
CA LEU A 67 -7.16 41.45 -0.81
C LEU A 67 -8.64 41.19 -0.44
N THR A 68 -9.46 42.23 -0.21
CA THR A 68 -10.92 42.08 0.05
C THR A 68 -11.69 41.47 -1.10
N ASN A 69 -11.09 41.36 -2.30
CA ASN A 69 -11.67 40.61 -3.40
C ASN A 69 -11.65 39.07 -3.21
N MET A 70 -11.13 38.53 -2.10
CA MET A 70 -11.33 37.11 -1.79
C MET A 70 -12.82 36.73 -1.61
N GLN A 71 -13.67 37.65 -1.14
CA GLN A 71 -15.12 37.39 -1.07
C GLN A 71 -15.78 37.39 -2.46
N THR A 72 -15.26 38.15 -3.42
CA THR A 72 -15.71 38.12 -4.82
C THR A 72 -15.21 36.87 -5.58
N PHE A 73 -14.09 36.27 -5.15
CA PHE A 73 -13.65 34.95 -5.62
C PHE A 73 -14.53 33.81 -5.11
N PHE A 74 -15.12 33.96 -3.92
CA PHE A 74 -16.16 33.06 -3.43
C PHE A 74 -17.52 33.67 -3.71
N LYS A 75 -17.99 33.63 -4.97
CA LYS A 75 -19.39 33.90 -5.31
C LYS A 75 -20.29 33.18 -4.31
N SER A 76 -20.89 33.94 -3.40
CA SER A 76 -22.01 33.53 -2.59
C SER A 76 -23.10 33.14 -3.57
N SER A 77 -23.40 31.84 -3.63
CA SER A 77 -24.14 31.15 -4.70
C SER A 77 -23.42 31.10 -6.06
N VAL A 78 -22.52 30.13 -6.24
CA VAL A 78 -22.23 29.63 -7.59
C VAL A 78 -23.56 29.10 -8.13
N SER A 79 -24.12 29.75 -9.15
CA SER A 79 -25.29 29.22 -9.84
C SER A 79 -24.99 27.79 -10.29
N LEU A 80 -25.94 26.89 -10.06
CA LEU A 80 -25.91 25.49 -10.49
C LEU A 80 -26.01 25.43 -12.03
N SER A 81 -25.04 26.00 -12.73
CA SER A 81 -24.96 25.92 -14.18
C SER A 81 -24.21 24.64 -14.58
N PRO A 82 -24.67 23.93 -15.63
CA PRO A 82 -23.95 22.78 -16.19
C PRO A 82 -22.49 23.10 -16.54
N HIS A 83 -22.20 24.34 -16.94
CA HIS A 83 -20.84 24.81 -17.23
C HIS A 83 -19.92 24.76 -16.02
N ASN A 84 -20.39 25.25 -14.86
CA ASN A 84 -19.60 25.21 -13.62
C ASN A 84 -19.32 23.77 -13.20
N ASP A 85 -20.26 22.84 -13.43
CA ASP A 85 -20.09 21.39 -13.21
C ASP A 85 -18.98 20.82 -14.08
N ASN A 86 -18.95 21.16 -15.36
CA ASN A 86 -17.87 20.76 -16.27
C ASN A 86 -16.50 21.29 -15.82
N VAL A 87 -16.39 22.58 -15.47
CA VAL A 87 -15.12 23.16 -14.99
C VAL A 87 -14.65 22.46 -13.71
N THR A 88 -15.55 22.24 -12.75
CA THR A 88 -15.20 21.61 -11.46
C THR A 88 -14.78 20.14 -11.65
N ALA A 89 -15.49 19.40 -12.50
CA ALA A 89 -15.13 18.01 -12.83
C ALA A 89 -13.77 17.94 -13.55
N ALA A 90 -13.48 18.89 -14.45
CA ALA A 90 -12.18 18.98 -15.12
C ALA A 90 -11.03 19.24 -14.14
N GLU A 91 -11.22 20.12 -13.16
CA GLU A 91 -10.23 20.38 -12.12
C GLU A 91 -9.98 19.15 -11.24
N LEU A 92 -11.04 18.45 -10.80
CA LEU A 92 -10.93 17.20 -10.05
C LEU A 92 -10.20 16.12 -10.86
N CYS A 93 -10.55 15.98 -12.15
CA CYS A 93 -9.91 15.03 -13.07
C CYS A 93 -8.42 15.33 -13.25
N LYS A 94 -8.04 16.61 -13.39
CA LYS A 94 -6.62 17.02 -13.46
C LYS A 94 -5.86 16.68 -12.19
N VAL A 95 -6.45 16.92 -11.02
CA VAL A 95 -5.82 16.59 -9.73
C VAL A 95 -5.68 15.08 -9.58
N PHE A 96 -6.73 14.31 -9.89
CA PHE A 96 -6.67 12.85 -9.91
C PHE A 96 -5.54 12.34 -10.83
N HIS A 97 -5.49 12.84 -12.07
CA HIS A 97 -4.46 12.46 -13.04
C HIS A 97 -3.05 12.77 -12.51
N ALA A 98 -2.86 13.96 -11.93
CA ALA A 98 -1.58 14.35 -11.36
C ALA A 98 -1.16 13.43 -10.21
N VAL A 99 -2.08 13.07 -9.31
CA VAL A 99 -1.79 12.16 -8.20
C VAL A 99 -1.48 10.75 -8.73
N LYS A 100 -2.31 10.23 -9.63
CA LYS A 100 -2.19 8.88 -10.21
C LYS A 100 -0.87 8.66 -10.94
N HIS A 101 -0.38 9.68 -11.65
CA HIS A 101 0.86 9.63 -12.43
C HIS A 101 2.04 10.33 -11.76
N HIS A 102 1.89 10.65 -10.48
CA HIS A 102 2.97 11.20 -9.69
C HIS A 102 3.53 12.54 -10.21
N HIS A 103 2.67 13.38 -10.77
CA HIS A 103 3.00 14.75 -11.12
C HIS A 103 3.03 15.63 -9.87
N SER A 104 3.76 16.75 -9.96
CA SER A 104 3.81 17.74 -8.89
C SER A 104 2.60 18.67 -8.97
N TYR A 105 2.08 19.17 -7.84
CA TYR A 105 1.06 20.22 -7.85
C TYR A 105 1.53 21.52 -8.54
N GLN A 106 2.84 21.76 -8.62
CA GLN A 106 3.42 22.82 -9.47
C GLN A 106 3.22 22.55 -10.97
N SER A 107 3.35 21.29 -11.40
CA SER A 107 3.06 20.87 -12.77
C SER A 107 1.58 21.06 -13.10
N VAL A 108 0.66 20.80 -12.16
CA VAL A 108 -0.77 21.09 -12.35
C VAL A 108 -1.02 22.58 -12.60
N ASP A 109 -0.44 23.46 -11.78
CA ASP A 109 -0.56 24.91 -11.97
C ASP A 109 -0.03 25.37 -13.34
N CYS A 110 1.11 24.83 -13.77
CA CYS A 110 1.65 25.09 -15.10
C CYS A 110 0.73 24.57 -16.20
N SER A 111 0.28 23.31 -16.11
CA SER A 111 -0.60 22.68 -17.09
C SER A 111 -1.90 23.45 -17.26
N VAL A 112 -2.54 23.94 -16.19
CA VAL A 112 -3.76 24.74 -16.32
C VAL A 112 -3.53 26.02 -17.12
N LYS A 113 -2.36 26.66 -17.01
CA LYS A 113 -2.04 27.85 -17.81
C LYS A 113 -1.81 27.49 -19.28
N VAL A 114 -1.12 26.39 -19.54
CA VAL A 114 -0.87 25.87 -20.90
C VAL A 114 -2.17 25.46 -21.58
N ASP A 115 -3.07 24.76 -20.89
CA ASP A 115 -4.36 24.33 -21.42
C ASP A 115 -5.21 25.51 -21.90
N LYS A 116 -5.18 26.65 -21.21
CA LYS A 116 -5.87 27.88 -21.66
C LYS A 116 -5.33 28.41 -22.99
N THR A 117 -4.02 28.27 -23.20
CA THR A 117 -3.37 28.70 -24.44
C THR A 117 -3.63 27.72 -25.58
N ILE A 118 -3.54 26.42 -25.32
CA ILE A 118 -3.75 25.37 -26.35
C ILE A 118 -5.23 25.32 -26.75
N TYR A 119 -6.13 25.23 -25.77
CA TYR A 119 -7.58 25.09 -25.96
C TYR A 119 -8.29 26.45 -25.80
N HIS A 120 -7.79 27.46 -26.50
CA HIS A 120 -8.26 28.84 -26.43
C HIS A 120 -9.74 29.01 -26.83
N ASP A 121 -10.28 28.09 -27.62
CA ASP A 121 -11.68 28.01 -28.05
C ASP A 121 -12.61 27.32 -27.03
N SER A 122 -12.06 26.63 -26.03
CA SER A 122 -12.83 25.92 -25.00
C SER A 122 -13.15 26.83 -23.82
N SER A 123 -14.44 27.07 -23.58
CA SER A 123 -14.90 27.82 -22.39
C SER A 123 -14.50 27.13 -21.08
N VAL A 124 -14.51 25.80 -21.04
CA VAL A 124 -14.12 25.02 -19.85
C VAL A 124 -12.64 25.23 -19.56
N ALA A 125 -11.77 25.13 -20.57
CA ALA A 125 -10.33 25.31 -20.40
C ALA A 125 -10.00 26.73 -19.90
N ASN A 126 -10.60 27.74 -20.53
CA ASN A 126 -10.42 29.15 -20.17
C ASN A 126 -10.83 29.45 -18.72
N ASP A 127 -11.85 28.77 -18.20
CA ASP A 127 -12.38 28.97 -16.84
C ASP A 127 -11.71 28.10 -15.76
N LEU A 128 -10.76 27.23 -16.10
CA LEU A 128 -9.99 26.48 -15.11
C LEU A 128 -9.22 27.43 -14.16
N THR A 129 -9.28 27.18 -12.85
CA THR A 129 -8.60 28.00 -11.83
C THR A 129 -7.76 27.16 -10.85
N CYS A 130 -7.38 25.94 -11.24
CA CYS A 130 -6.68 24.99 -10.39
C CYS A 130 -5.16 25.20 -10.33
N GLY A 131 -4.73 26.18 -9.52
CA GLY A 131 -3.32 26.34 -9.15
C GLY A 131 -2.88 25.37 -8.03
N LYS A 132 -1.58 25.40 -7.69
CA LYS A 132 -0.94 24.48 -6.71
C LYS A 132 -1.74 24.30 -5.40
N THR A 133 -2.13 25.40 -4.78
CA THR A 133 -2.86 25.39 -3.49
C THR A 133 -4.23 24.76 -3.61
N LYS A 134 -4.94 25.04 -4.71
CA LYS A 134 -6.25 24.45 -4.99
C LYS A 134 -6.11 22.96 -5.29
N ALA A 135 -5.10 22.57 -6.06
CA ALA A 135 -4.81 21.17 -6.37
C ALA A 135 -4.53 20.36 -5.08
N LYS A 136 -3.69 20.87 -4.18
CA LYS A 136 -3.44 20.27 -2.87
C LYS A 136 -4.74 20.14 -2.05
N ALA A 137 -5.53 21.21 -1.94
CA ALA A 137 -6.78 21.20 -1.17
C ALA A 137 -7.85 20.25 -1.77
N LEU A 138 -7.95 20.17 -3.10
CA LEU A 138 -8.84 19.22 -3.78
C LEU A 138 -8.38 17.77 -3.58
N SER A 139 -7.07 17.53 -3.53
CA SER A 139 -6.52 16.22 -3.21
C SER A 139 -6.88 15.81 -1.77
N GLU A 140 -6.42 16.57 -0.78
CA GLU A 140 -6.51 16.21 0.65
C GLU A 140 -7.93 16.26 1.21
N ASN A 141 -8.71 17.28 0.84
CA ASN A 141 -9.96 17.59 1.53
C ASN A 141 -11.22 17.30 0.70
N VAL A 142 -11.06 16.78 -0.52
CA VAL A 142 -12.19 16.48 -1.42
C VAL A 142 -12.08 15.07 -2.00
N LEU A 143 -11.03 14.80 -2.80
CA LEU A 143 -10.87 13.51 -3.48
C LEU A 143 -10.52 12.38 -2.51
N ALA A 144 -9.63 12.61 -1.55
CA ALA A 144 -9.26 11.59 -0.57
C ALA A 144 -10.42 11.20 0.38
N PRO A 145 -11.18 12.13 0.99
CA PRO A 145 -12.37 11.78 1.75
C PRO A 145 -13.44 11.10 0.89
N TYR A 146 -13.65 11.55 -0.35
CA TYR A 146 -14.56 10.90 -1.29
C TYR A 146 -14.16 9.46 -1.58
N SER A 147 -12.88 9.21 -1.79
CA SER A 147 -12.39 7.87 -2.13
C SER A 147 -12.58 6.88 -0.98
N VAL A 148 -12.39 7.33 0.27
CA VAL A 148 -12.69 6.53 1.47
C VAL A 148 -14.20 6.30 1.62
N GLN A 149 -15.00 7.37 1.53
CA GLN A 149 -16.44 7.29 1.75
C GLN A 149 -17.14 6.37 0.76
N LYS A 150 -16.69 6.32 -0.50
CA LYS A 150 -17.21 5.39 -1.53
C LYS A 150 -17.18 3.93 -1.06
N HIS A 151 -16.10 3.50 -0.41
CA HIS A 151 -15.99 2.15 0.13
C HIS A 151 -16.79 1.97 1.42
N LEU A 152 -16.74 2.95 2.34
CA LEU A 152 -17.49 2.88 3.60
C LEU A 152 -19.00 2.82 3.38
N ASP A 153 -19.53 3.61 2.44
CA ASP A 153 -20.95 3.60 2.08
C ASP A 153 -21.38 2.22 1.60
N TYR A 154 -20.57 1.56 0.75
CA TYR A 154 -20.86 0.22 0.27
C TYR A 154 -20.81 -0.84 1.40
N ILE A 155 -19.79 -0.78 2.26
CA ILE A 155 -19.65 -1.69 3.41
C ILE A 155 -20.87 -1.59 4.33
N LYS A 156 -21.28 -0.35 4.67
CA LYS A 156 -22.40 -0.11 5.58
C LYS A 156 -23.75 -0.46 4.97
N ALA A 157 -23.98 -0.08 3.71
CA ALA A 157 -25.23 -0.36 3.01
C ALA A 157 -25.51 -1.86 2.83
N ASN A 158 -24.45 -2.67 2.76
CA ASN A 158 -24.54 -4.12 2.56
C ASN A 158 -24.20 -4.94 3.82
N ASP A 159 -23.98 -4.29 4.97
CA ASP A 159 -23.67 -4.95 6.26
C ASP A 159 -22.47 -5.92 6.20
N LEU A 160 -21.41 -5.53 5.49
CA LEU A 160 -20.30 -6.42 5.13
C LEU A 160 -19.29 -6.61 6.26
N TYR A 161 -18.68 -7.81 6.27
CA TYR A 161 -17.43 -8.03 6.99
C TYR A 161 -16.25 -7.38 6.27
N PHE A 162 -15.25 -6.98 7.04
CA PHE A 162 -13.98 -6.44 6.54
C PHE A 162 -12.81 -6.90 7.39
N SER A 163 -11.63 -7.00 6.80
CA SER A 163 -10.38 -7.20 7.53
C SER A 163 -9.57 -5.92 7.63
N LEU A 164 -8.68 -5.85 8.61
CA LEU A 164 -7.70 -4.78 8.76
C LEU A 164 -6.29 -5.30 8.50
N ALA A 165 -5.53 -4.58 7.67
CA ALA A 165 -4.11 -4.78 7.50
C ALA A 165 -3.32 -3.52 7.87
N THR A 166 -2.23 -3.68 8.62
CA THR A 166 -1.30 -2.59 8.93
C THR A 166 0.11 -3.14 9.17
N ASN A 167 1.09 -2.32 8.83
CA ASN A 167 2.48 -2.54 9.18
C ASN A 167 3.17 -1.18 9.32
N ALA A 168 4.44 -1.16 9.71
CA ALA A 168 5.21 0.07 9.80
C ALA A 168 6.27 0.15 8.70
N SER A 169 6.45 1.35 8.13
CA SER A 169 7.60 1.66 7.28
C SER A 169 8.19 3.03 7.62
N ASN A 170 9.49 3.17 7.41
CA ASN A 170 10.22 4.39 7.75
C ASN A 170 10.44 5.25 6.51
N LYS A 171 10.19 6.55 6.64
CA LYS A 171 10.63 7.59 5.69
C LYS A 171 11.51 8.59 6.43
N GLY A 172 12.83 8.44 6.28
CA GLY A 172 13.77 9.18 7.12
C GLY A 172 13.57 8.80 8.60
N SER A 173 13.31 9.79 9.44
CA SER A 173 12.97 9.58 10.86
C SER A 173 11.48 9.41 11.14
N THR A 174 10.61 9.52 10.13
CA THR A 174 9.16 9.43 10.30
C THR A 174 8.71 7.99 10.07
N LYS A 175 8.14 7.36 11.09
CA LYS A 175 7.53 6.03 10.99
C LYS A 175 6.06 6.16 10.62
N CYS A 176 5.63 5.43 9.61
CA CYS A 176 4.32 5.56 9.00
C CYS A 176 3.56 4.24 9.01
N PHE A 177 2.26 4.33 9.23
CA PHE A 177 1.33 3.22 9.39
C PHE A 177 0.12 3.42 8.48
N PRO A 178 0.02 2.69 7.36
CA PRO A 178 -1.22 2.58 6.61
C PRO A 178 -2.21 1.67 7.36
N LEU A 179 -3.46 2.10 7.45
CA LEU A 179 -4.59 1.25 7.81
C LEU A 179 -5.33 0.89 6.53
N VAL A 180 -5.13 -0.34 6.06
CA VAL A 180 -5.76 -0.88 4.85
C VAL A 180 -6.92 -1.77 5.25
N LEU A 181 -8.08 -1.58 4.64
CA LEU A 181 -9.20 -2.50 4.78
C LEU A 181 -9.37 -3.34 3.52
N ARG A 182 -9.84 -4.58 3.70
CA ARG A 182 -10.26 -5.49 2.62
C ARG A 182 -11.69 -5.96 2.87
N TYR A 183 -12.50 -5.98 1.82
CA TYR A 183 -13.89 -6.47 1.85
C TYR A 183 -14.28 -7.06 0.48
N PHE A 184 -15.46 -7.66 0.38
CA PHE A 184 -15.97 -8.22 -0.88
C PHE A 184 -17.12 -7.39 -1.44
N ASN A 185 -16.93 -6.82 -2.62
CA ASN A 185 -17.99 -6.19 -3.42
C ASN A 185 -18.69 -7.26 -4.26
N PHE A 186 -20.02 -7.35 -4.17
CA PHE A 186 -20.80 -8.37 -4.88
C PHE A 186 -20.83 -8.18 -6.40
N GLU A 187 -20.36 -7.04 -6.92
CA GLU A 187 -20.28 -6.72 -8.34
C GLU A 187 -18.83 -6.69 -8.84
N GLU A 188 -17.91 -6.16 -8.02
CA GLU A 188 -16.52 -5.90 -8.42
C GLU A 188 -15.50 -6.87 -7.79
N GLY A 189 -15.94 -7.75 -6.89
CA GLY A 189 -15.10 -8.73 -6.22
C GLY A 189 -14.31 -8.17 -5.03
N ILE A 190 -13.13 -8.74 -4.78
CA ILE A 190 -12.27 -8.40 -3.64
C ILE A 190 -11.76 -6.96 -3.79
N GLN A 191 -12.16 -6.11 -2.85
CA GLN A 191 -11.72 -4.73 -2.76
C GLN A 191 -10.74 -4.54 -1.62
N HIS A 192 -9.80 -3.62 -1.83
CA HIS A 192 -8.87 -3.13 -0.81
C HIS A 192 -8.81 -1.62 -0.92
N PHE A 193 -8.73 -0.93 0.22
CA PHE A 193 -8.59 0.52 0.23
C PHE A 193 -7.84 0.99 1.48
N VAL A 194 -7.17 2.13 1.38
CA VAL A 194 -6.53 2.81 2.52
C VAL A 194 -7.61 3.61 3.25
N LEU A 195 -7.94 3.18 4.47
CA LEU A 195 -8.84 3.90 5.37
C LEU A 195 -8.14 5.14 5.92
N ASP A 196 -6.93 4.96 6.45
CA ASP A 196 -6.11 6.03 7.00
C ASP A 196 -4.62 5.75 6.78
N PHE A 197 -3.79 6.79 6.92
CA PHE A 197 -2.34 6.71 6.92
C PHE A 197 -1.83 7.73 7.92
N TYR A 198 -1.19 7.26 8.98
CA TYR A 198 -0.71 8.12 10.06
C TYR A 198 0.77 7.89 10.35
N SER A 199 1.38 8.83 11.06
CA SER A 199 2.73 8.70 11.57
C SER A 199 2.72 8.78 13.08
N ASP A 200 3.43 7.86 13.73
CA ASP A 200 3.59 7.84 15.17
C ASP A 200 5.03 7.44 15.52
N SER A 201 5.60 8.09 16.53
CA SER A 201 6.90 7.72 17.10
C SER A 201 6.80 6.64 18.17
N HIS A 202 5.61 6.38 18.71
CA HIS A 202 5.38 5.34 19.71
C HIS A 202 5.14 3.98 19.03
N GLU A 203 6.03 3.02 19.28
CA GLU A 203 5.98 1.69 18.65
C GLU A 203 5.42 0.61 19.59
N SER A 204 4.82 1.01 20.71
CA SER A 204 4.27 0.02 21.63
C SER A 204 3.04 -0.65 21.02
N VAL A 205 2.89 -1.95 21.26
CA VAL A 205 1.70 -2.73 20.88
C VAL A 205 0.41 -2.01 21.31
N GLN A 206 0.39 -1.45 22.52
CA GLN A 206 -0.77 -0.77 23.08
C GLN A 206 -1.11 0.51 22.30
N ALA A 207 -0.13 1.35 21.98
CA ALA A 207 -0.35 2.60 21.25
C ALA A 207 -0.90 2.32 19.84
N ILE A 208 -0.32 1.35 19.13
CA ILE A 208 -0.78 0.98 17.78
C ILE A 208 -2.20 0.40 17.83
N ALA A 209 -2.50 -0.48 18.80
CA ALA A 209 -3.85 -1.02 18.96
C ALA A 209 -4.88 0.07 19.28
N MET A 210 -4.55 1.04 20.14
CA MET A 210 -5.42 2.18 20.45
C MET A 210 -5.70 3.03 19.22
N GLU A 211 -4.67 3.38 18.44
CA GLU A 211 -4.85 4.11 17.17
C GLU A 211 -5.81 3.35 16.24
N ILE A 212 -5.63 2.03 16.07
CA ILE A 212 -6.55 1.22 15.28
C ILE A 212 -8.00 1.37 15.78
N PHE A 213 -8.25 1.19 17.07
CA PHE A 213 -9.59 1.30 17.63
C PHE A 213 -10.19 2.70 17.45
N GLU A 214 -9.41 3.74 17.73
CA GLU A 214 -9.84 5.14 17.57
C GLU A 214 -10.22 5.46 16.12
N LYS A 215 -9.43 4.98 15.15
CA LYS A 215 -9.76 5.18 13.72
C LYS A 215 -11.01 4.40 13.30
N LEU A 216 -11.14 3.13 13.69
CA LEU A 216 -12.34 2.35 13.36
C LEU A 216 -13.60 3.00 13.95
N MET A 217 -13.54 3.47 15.19
CA MET A 217 -14.63 4.22 15.82
C MET A 217 -14.93 5.54 15.10
N ALA A 218 -13.90 6.31 14.72
CA ALA A 218 -14.08 7.59 14.03
C ALA A 218 -14.75 7.45 12.65
N PHE A 219 -14.57 6.31 11.98
CA PHE A 219 -15.24 5.99 10.72
C PHE A 219 -16.56 5.21 10.91
N ASP A 220 -16.99 4.99 12.15
CA ASP A 220 -18.21 4.28 12.51
C ASP A 220 -18.23 2.87 11.87
N LEU A 221 -17.13 2.14 12.09
CA LEU A 221 -16.95 0.74 11.69
C LEU A 221 -17.06 -0.15 12.92
N SER A 222 -17.99 -1.10 12.88
CA SER A 222 -18.23 -2.04 13.98
C SER A 222 -17.13 -3.10 14.08
N LEU A 223 -16.60 -3.33 15.29
CA LEU A 223 -15.66 -4.42 15.56
C LEU A 223 -16.29 -5.81 15.38
N GLU A 224 -17.62 -5.94 15.50
CA GLU A 224 -18.30 -7.22 15.21
C GLU A 224 -18.14 -7.65 13.75
N LYS A 225 -17.90 -6.69 12.84
CA LYS A 225 -17.68 -6.91 11.41
C LYS A 225 -16.21 -7.05 11.04
N LEU A 226 -15.29 -6.89 11.99
CA LEU A 226 -13.87 -7.14 11.80
C LEU A 226 -13.63 -8.66 11.75
N SER A 227 -13.36 -9.19 10.56
CA SER A 227 -13.18 -10.63 10.33
C SER A 227 -11.76 -11.09 10.65
N ALA A 228 -10.76 -10.30 10.28
CA ALA A 228 -9.36 -10.69 10.39
C ALA A 228 -8.44 -9.48 10.61
N TYR A 229 -7.30 -9.76 11.24
CA TYR A 229 -6.16 -8.87 11.30
C TYR A 229 -5.01 -9.45 10.49
N ALA A 230 -4.40 -8.64 9.62
CA ALA A 230 -3.36 -9.03 8.70
C ALA A 230 -2.11 -8.15 8.84
N ALA A 231 -0.94 -8.77 8.85
CA ALA A 231 0.32 -8.08 9.00
C ALA A 231 1.48 -9.03 8.62
N ASP A 232 2.72 -8.54 8.70
CA ASP A 232 3.87 -9.45 8.70
C ASP A 232 3.89 -10.34 9.94
N ASN A 233 4.71 -11.39 9.92
CA ASN A 233 4.75 -12.39 11.00
C ASN A 233 5.68 -11.97 12.17
N ALA A 234 5.97 -10.69 12.33
CA ALA A 234 6.81 -10.21 13.42
C ALA A 234 6.12 -10.36 14.78
N SER A 235 6.93 -10.46 15.84
CA SER A 235 6.44 -10.59 17.22
C SER A 235 5.56 -9.42 17.67
N LEU A 236 5.77 -8.21 17.11
CA LEU A 236 4.91 -7.05 17.38
C LEU A 236 3.45 -7.31 16.95
N ASN A 237 3.26 -8.03 15.84
CA ASN A 237 1.96 -8.29 15.23
C ASN A 237 1.31 -9.57 15.76
N TYR A 238 2.08 -10.65 15.97
CA TYR A 238 1.57 -11.98 16.32
C TYR A 238 2.27 -12.67 17.52
N GLY A 239 3.03 -11.93 18.32
CA GLY A 239 3.61 -12.45 19.57
C GLY A 239 2.56 -13.10 20.47
N LYS A 240 2.94 -14.24 21.08
CA LYS A 240 2.04 -15.13 21.83
C LYS A 240 1.32 -14.46 23.00
N HIS A 241 1.99 -13.55 23.71
CA HIS A 241 1.48 -12.95 24.95
C HIS A 241 1.11 -11.47 24.83
N ASN A 242 1.81 -10.73 23.97
CA ASN A 242 1.57 -9.31 23.78
C ASN A 242 1.89 -8.94 22.33
N SER A 243 0.85 -8.68 21.56
CA SER A 243 0.93 -8.27 20.16
C SER A 243 -0.37 -7.59 19.74
N ILE A 244 -0.35 -6.90 18.59
CA ILE A 244 -1.54 -6.19 18.09
C ILE A 244 -2.70 -7.18 17.89
N TYR A 245 -2.40 -8.38 17.36
CA TYR A 245 -3.41 -9.44 17.25
C TYR A 245 -4.01 -9.83 18.61
N GLN A 246 -3.19 -10.03 19.65
CA GLN A 246 -3.71 -10.38 20.98
C GLN A 246 -4.62 -9.26 21.54
N LYS A 247 -4.27 -8.00 21.32
CA LYS A 247 -5.11 -6.85 21.75
C LYS A 247 -6.43 -6.77 21.00
N LEU A 248 -6.43 -7.03 19.69
CA LEU A 248 -7.66 -7.12 18.92
C LEU A 248 -8.51 -8.31 19.38
N LYS A 249 -7.87 -9.47 19.64
CA LYS A 249 -8.53 -10.69 20.11
C LYS A 249 -9.17 -10.55 21.49
N GLU A 250 -8.55 -9.79 22.40
CA GLU A 250 -9.15 -9.44 23.71
C GLU A 250 -10.50 -8.71 23.56
N THR A 251 -10.69 -7.97 22.46
CA THR A 251 -11.93 -7.21 22.19
C THR A 251 -12.90 -7.95 21.26
N LYS A 252 -12.37 -8.74 20.32
CA LYS A 252 -13.09 -9.50 19.31
C LYS A 252 -12.53 -10.92 19.26
N GLU A 253 -13.11 -11.82 20.04
CA GLU A 253 -12.54 -13.15 20.34
C GLU A 253 -12.35 -14.04 19.09
N ASP A 254 -13.28 -13.96 18.14
CA ASP A 254 -13.35 -14.71 16.89
C ASP A 254 -12.59 -14.06 15.72
N ILE A 255 -11.75 -13.06 15.97
CA ILE A 255 -10.90 -12.46 14.93
C ILE A 255 -9.86 -13.45 14.40
N VAL A 256 -9.81 -13.60 13.07
CA VAL A 256 -8.86 -14.49 12.40
C VAL A 256 -7.47 -13.86 12.35
N ALA A 257 -6.46 -14.64 12.74
CA ALA A 257 -5.05 -14.29 12.54
C ALA A 257 -4.67 -14.52 11.08
N ALA A 258 -4.69 -13.47 10.25
CA ALA A 258 -4.29 -13.54 8.85
C ALA A 258 -2.78 -13.30 8.70
N ASN A 259 -1.99 -14.21 9.28
CA ASN A 259 -0.54 -14.25 9.11
C ASN A 259 -0.16 -14.26 7.62
N CYS A 260 0.90 -13.54 7.27
CA CYS A 260 1.31 -13.44 5.88
C CYS A 260 1.95 -14.77 5.41
N LEU A 261 1.23 -15.52 4.57
CA LEU A 261 1.72 -16.78 4.00
C LEU A 261 2.95 -16.57 3.13
N MET A 262 3.02 -15.46 2.40
CA MET A 262 4.19 -15.09 1.60
C MET A 262 5.46 -14.98 2.46
N HIS A 263 5.35 -14.39 3.67
CA HIS A 263 6.48 -14.32 4.59
C HIS A 263 6.87 -15.70 5.14
N ILE A 264 5.90 -16.62 5.35
CA ILE A 264 6.19 -17.99 5.76
C ILE A 264 7.01 -18.69 4.67
N VAL A 265 6.52 -18.66 3.42
CA VAL A 265 7.17 -19.28 2.26
C VAL A 265 8.56 -18.69 2.05
N HIS A 266 8.68 -17.37 2.07
CA HIS A 266 9.95 -16.67 1.95
C HIS A 266 10.95 -17.06 3.06
N ASN A 267 10.51 -17.02 4.32
CA ASN A 267 11.38 -17.33 5.45
C ASN A 267 11.81 -18.81 5.45
N ALA A 268 10.95 -19.73 4.99
CA ALA A 268 11.30 -21.14 4.84
C ALA A 268 12.50 -21.30 3.89
N THR A 269 12.47 -20.63 2.75
CA THR A 269 13.56 -20.68 1.78
C THR A 269 14.82 -20.02 2.29
N LYS A 270 14.72 -18.84 2.94
CA LYS A 270 15.87 -18.15 3.53
C LYS A 270 16.52 -18.97 4.64
N TYR A 271 15.71 -19.58 5.51
CA TYR A 271 16.17 -20.45 6.59
C TYR A 271 16.87 -21.73 6.10
N ALA A 272 16.43 -22.26 4.95
CA ALA A 272 17.06 -23.40 4.30
C ALA A 272 18.35 -23.00 3.56
N ALA A 273 18.31 -21.92 2.76
CA ALA A 273 19.44 -21.44 1.97
C ALA A 273 20.64 -21.05 2.84
N GLY A 274 20.40 -20.47 4.02
CA GLY A 274 21.46 -20.06 4.94
C GLY A 274 22.28 -21.19 5.57
N GLN A 275 22.05 -22.46 5.20
CA GLN A 275 22.88 -23.59 5.60
C GLN A 275 23.61 -24.27 4.43
N LEU A 276 23.39 -23.82 3.20
CA LEU A 276 24.11 -24.34 2.05
C LEU A 276 25.61 -24.04 2.18
N ASN A 277 26.45 -24.98 1.78
CA ASN A 277 27.91 -24.83 1.80
C ASN A 277 28.41 -23.73 0.85
N VAL A 278 27.64 -23.39 -0.18
CA VAL A 278 27.91 -22.27 -1.10
C VAL A 278 26.92 -21.15 -0.86
N ASP A 279 27.42 -19.99 -0.45
CA ASP A 279 26.64 -18.77 -0.23
C ASP A 279 26.37 -18.05 -1.57
N VAL A 280 25.40 -18.59 -2.31
CA VAL A 280 24.99 -18.10 -3.64
C VAL A 280 24.55 -16.62 -3.59
N GLU A 281 23.82 -16.23 -2.54
CA GLU A 281 23.32 -14.85 -2.40
C GLU A 281 24.47 -13.84 -2.30
N ASN A 282 25.45 -14.11 -1.44
CA ASN A 282 26.62 -13.24 -1.27
C ASN A 282 27.53 -13.23 -2.51
N LEU A 283 27.67 -14.38 -3.20
CA LEU A 283 28.42 -14.45 -4.45
C LEU A 283 27.80 -13.54 -5.53
N ILE A 284 26.48 -13.58 -5.70
CA ILE A 284 25.76 -12.69 -6.62
C ILE A 284 26.01 -11.22 -6.27
N LEU A 285 25.89 -10.86 -4.99
CA LEU A 285 26.09 -9.48 -4.53
C LEU A 285 27.53 -9.00 -4.81
N LYS A 286 28.53 -9.85 -4.55
CA LYS A 286 29.95 -9.53 -4.78
C LYS A 286 30.29 -9.42 -6.26
N VAL A 287 29.83 -10.37 -7.09
CA VAL A 287 30.03 -10.34 -8.53
C VAL A 287 29.39 -9.09 -9.13
N TYR A 288 28.11 -8.81 -8.81
CA TYR A 288 27.45 -7.59 -9.27
C TYR A 288 28.20 -6.33 -8.83
N SER A 289 28.63 -6.26 -7.56
CA SER A 289 29.37 -5.10 -7.04
C SER A 289 30.68 -4.87 -7.78
N HIS A 290 31.38 -5.92 -8.21
CA HIS A 290 32.65 -5.82 -8.93
C HIS A 290 32.51 -5.05 -10.25
N PHE A 291 31.42 -5.30 -11.00
CA PHE A 291 31.14 -4.68 -12.30
C PHE A 291 30.38 -3.35 -12.17
N SER A 292 29.42 -3.25 -11.25
CA SER A 292 28.54 -2.07 -11.11
C SER A 292 29.26 -0.74 -10.84
N VAL A 293 30.49 -0.80 -10.34
CA VAL A 293 31.31 0.37 -9.98
C VAL A 293 32.30 0.77 -11.08
N SER A 294 32.41 0.03 -12.18
CA SER A 294 33.39 0.28 -13.24
C SER A 294 32.84 -0.04 -14.63
N ALA A 295 32.69 1.01 -15.44
CA ALA A 295 32.36 0.87 -16.86
C ALA A 295 33.42 0.07 -17.62
N THR A 296 34.71 0.24 -17.29
CA THR A 296 35.81 -0.52 -17.89
C THR A 296 35.68 -2.02 -17.65
N ARG A 297 35.39 -2.45 -16.40
CA ARG A 297 35.19 -3.88 -16.11
C ARG A 297 33.97 -4.44 -16.81
N THR A 298 32.92 -3.63 -16.94
CA THR A 298 31.71 -4.01 -17.66
C THR A 298 32.01 -4.23 -19.14
N GLU A 299 32.81 -3.36 -19.76
CA GLU A 299 33.22 -3.52 -21.15
C GLU A 299 34.12 -4.74 -21.36
N GLN A 300 35.08 -4.98 -20.46
CA GLN A 300 35.90 -6.20 -20.49
C GLN A 300 35.04 -7.46 -20.41
N LEU A 301 34.00 -7.50 -19.57
CA LEU A 301 33.10 -8.66 -19.52
C LEU A 301 32.41 -8.91 -20.86
N LYS A 302 32.09 -7.87 -21.63
CA LYS A 302 31.51 -8.03 -22.98
C LYS A 302 32.52 -8.65 -23.94
N GLU A 303 33.78 -8.23 -23.89
CA GLU A 303 34.84 -8.85 -24.68
C GLU A 303 34.94 -10.36 -24.38
N PHE A 304 34.79 -10.75 -23.10
CA PHE A 304 34.72 -12.16 -22.72
C PHE A 304 33.43 -12.86 -23.17
N CYS A 305 32.28 -12.18 -23.18
CA CYS A 305 31.03 -12.71 -23.74
C CYS A 305 31.18 -13.02 -25.24
N ASP A 306 31.74 -12.09 -26.00
CA ASP A 306 32.03 -12.28 -27.43
C ASP A 306 33.04 -13.42 -27.64
N PHE A 307 34.10 -13.46 -26.84
CA PHE A 307 35.14 -14.49 -26.90
C PHE A 307 34.60 -15.92 -26.69
N VAL A 308 33.62 -16.10 -25.78
CA VAL A 308 33.02 -17.42 -25.51
C VAL A 308 31.67 -17.63 -26.21
N GLU A 309 31.32 -16.77 -27.17
CA GLU A 309 30.11 -16.83 -28.00
C GLU A 309 28.80 -16.88 -27.19
N VAL A 310 28.72 -16.10 -26.11
CA VAL A 310 27.53 -15.98 -25.25
C VAL A 310 26.87 -14.61 -25.48
N GLU A 311 25.54 -14.60 -25.68
CA GLU A 311 24.77 -13.36 -25.84
C GLU A 311 24.96 -12.43 -24.63
N GLU A 312 25.39 -11.20 -24.89
CA GLU A 312 25.61 -10.19 -23.86
C GLU A 312 24.33 -9.95 -23.07
N CYS A 313 24.42 -10.01 -21.74
CA CYS A 313 23.30 -9.64 -20.90
C CYS A 313 23.76 -8.97 -19.61
N ASN A 314 23.15 -7.82 -19.29
CA ASN A 314 23.46 -7.06 -18.08
C ASN A 314 23.25 -7.90 -16.82
N LEU A 315 24.24 -7.96 -15.93
CA LEU A 315 24.09 -8.58 -14.61
C LEU A 315 22.98 -7.87 -13.81
N LEU A 316 22.16 -8.66 -13.11
CA LEU A 316 21.05 -8.13 -12.31
C LEU A 316 21.47 -7.97 -10.86
N ARG A 317 21.08 -6.83 -10.26
CA ARG A 317 21.26 -6.59 -8.83
C ARG A 317 20.22 -7.36 -8.05
N HIS A 318 20.68 -8.22 -7.14
CA HIS A 318 19.82 -8.74 -6.08
C HIS A 318 19.67 -7.70 -4.96
N ILE A 319 18.43 -7.46 -4.53
CA ILE A 319 18.08 -6.63 -3.38
C ILE A 319 17.65 -7.58 -2.26
N VAL A 320 18.44 -7.67 -1.19
CA VAL A 320 18.20 -8.59 -0.06
C VAL A 320 16.81 -8.42 0.57
N THR A 321 16.29 -7.19 0.57
CA THR A 321 14.94 -6.87 1.09
C THR A 321 13.81 -7.16 0.09
N ARG A 322 14.11 -7.50 -1.17
CA ARG A 322 13.14 -7.82 -2.24
C ARG A 322 13.48 -9.17 -2.85
N TRP A 323 13.24 -10.22 -2.08
CA TRP A 323 13.61 -11.60 -2.39
C TRP A 323 13.38 -12.08 -3.82
N LEU A 324 12.27 -11.68 -4.46
CA LEU A 324 11.96 -12.05 -5.84
C LEU A 324 13.04 -11.62 -6.85
N SER A 325 13.99 -10.77 -6.48
CA SER A 325 15.15 -10.45 -7.31
C SER A 325 16.26 -11.51 -7.32
N LEU A 326 16.27 -12.48 -6.39
CA LEU A 326 17.36 -13.46 -6.30
C LEU A 326 17.35 -14.44 -7.48
N LEU A 327 16.17 -15.00 -7.81
CA LEU A 327 16.04 -15.96 -8.91
C LEU A 327 16.42 -15.35 -10.27
N PRO A 328 15.91 -14.17 -10.68
CA PRO A 328 16.38 -13.50 -11.89
C PRO A 328 17.89 -13.21 -11.89
N ALA A 329 18.48 -12.89 -10.73
CA ALA A 329 19.91 -12.66 -10.62
C ALA A 329 20.74 -13.96 -10.78
N ILE A 330 20.27 -15.08 -10.23
CA ILE A 330 20.84 -16.41 -10.46
C ILE A 330 20.76 -16.76 -11.94
N ASP A 331 19.58 -16.65 -12.55
CA ASP A 331 19.37 -16.99 -13.97
C ASP A 331 20.28 -16.15 -14.88
N ARG A 332 20.44 -14.86 -14.56
CA ARG A 332 21.33 -13.96 -15.31
C ARG A 332 22.80 -14.33 -15.14
N LEU A 333 23.24 -14.61 -13.92
CA LEU A 333 24.63 -14.95 -13.64
C LEU A 333 25.00 -16.31 -14.25
N LEU A 334 24.10 -17.29 -14.21
CA LEU A 334 24.27 -18.58 -14.88
C LEU A 334 24.40 -18.45 -16.40
N LYS A 335 23.66 -17.53 -17.04
CA LYS A 335 23.85 -17.23 -18.48
C LYS A 335 25.26 -16.70 -18.77
N CYS A 336 25.81 -15.89 -17.86
CA CYS A 336 27.16 -15.35 -17.95
C CYS A 336 28.23 -16.26 -17.29
N TRP A 337 27.92 -17.52 -16.95
CA TRP A 337 28.83 -18.34 -16.13
C TRP A 337 30.21 -18.53 -16.78
N LYS A 338 30.24 -18.91 -18.07
CA LYS A 338 31.49 -19.07 -18.84
C LYS A 338 32.27 -17.75 -18.98
N PRO A 339 31.67 -16.64 -19.48
CA PRO A 339 32.37 -15.35 -19.53
C PRO A 339 32.93 -14.90 -18.18
N LEU A 340 32.16 -15.04 -17.10
CA LEU A 340 32.58 -14.66 -15.75
C LEU A 340 33.75 -15.52 -15.27
N THR A 341 33.72 -16.82 -15.54
CA THR A 341 34.81 -17.75 -15.21
C THR A 341 36.10 -17.32 -15.89
N SER A 342 36.08 -17.15 -17.22
CA SER A 342 37.25 -16.70 -17.98
C SER A 342 37.76 -15.32 -17.56
N TYR A 343 36.85 -14.37 -17.30
CA TYR A 343 37.21 -13.05 -16.81
C TYR A 343 37.93 -13.12 -15.47
N PHE A 344 37.35 -13.78 -14.46
CA PHE A 344 37.95 -13.82 -13.13
C PHE A 344 39.24 -14.63 -13.08
N GLN A 345 39.38 -15.68 -13.91
CA GLN A 345 40.63 -16.41 -14.08
C GLN A 345 41.72 -15.53 -14.69
N SER A 346 41.37 -14.70 -15.68
CA SER A 346 42.33 -13.78 -16.31
C SER A 346 42.90 -12.72 -15.36
N LEU A 347 42.17 -12.40 -14.28
CA LEU A 347 42.66 -11.49 -13.23
C LEU A 347 43.72 -12.15 -12.32
N GLY A 348 43.65 -13.48 -12.16
CA GLY A 348 44.49 -14.22 -11.21
C GLY A 348 44.05 -14.10 -9.74
N GLU A 349 44.62 -14.96 -8.90
CA GLU A 349 44.25 -15.08 -7.48
C GLU A 349 44.51 -13.81 -6.66
N GLU A 350 45.58 -13.09 -6.99
CA GLU A 350 46.02 -11.92 -6.21
C GLU A 350 45.08 -10.72 -6.38
N GLU A 351 44.53 -10.53 -7.59
CA GLU A 351 43.66 -9.40 -7.93
C GLU A 351 42.16 -9.72 -7.77
N CYS A 352 41.78 -11.00 -7.84
CA CYS A 352 40.39 -11.42 -7.68
C CYS A 352 39.99 -11.47 -6.19
N PRO A 353 38.82 -10.91 -5.80
CA PRO A 353 38.33 -11.06 -4.43
C PRO A 353 38.24 -12.54 -4.03
N LYS A 354 38.87 -12.92 -2.91
CA LYS A 354 38.98 -14.33 -2.47
C LYS A 354 37.67 -15.14 -2.49
N VAL A 355 36.55 -14.50 -2.18
CA VAL A 355 35.23 -15.17 -2.20
C VAL A 355 34.80 -15.51 -3.63
N ILE A 356 35.08 -14.62 -4.60
CA ILE A 356 34.83 -14.84 -6.02
C ILE A 356 35.86 -15.84 -6.58
N TRP A 357 37.14 -15.72 -6.22
CA TRP A 357 38.19 -16.65 -6.66
C TRP A 357 37.89 -18.10 -6.28
N LYS A 358 37.39 -18.36 -5.07
CA LYS A 358 36.94 -19.71 -4.65
C LYS A 358 35.84 -20.31 -5.53
N CYS A 359 35.10 -19.48 -6.26
CA CYS A 359 33.99 -19.87 -7.12
C CYS A 359 34.41 -19.95 -8.60
N PHE A 360 35.22 -19.01 -9.08
CA PHE A 360 35.53 -18.85 -10.51
C PHE A 360 37.00 -19.06 -10.87
N GLY A 361 37.91 -18.99 -9.91
CA GLY A 361 39.36 -18.93 -10.16
C GLY A 361 40.04 -20.26 -10.42
N ASP A 362 39.48 -21.36 -9.89
CA ASP A 362 40.03 -22.70 -10.09
C ASP A 362 39.26 -23.41 -11.22
N GLU A 363 39.98 -23.89 -12.25
CA GLU A 363 39.42 -24.69 -13.36
C GLU A 363 39.01 -26.12 -12.93
N GLY A 364 39.18 -26.46 -11.65
CA GLY A 364 38.82 -27.76 -11.10
C GLY A 364 37.41 -27.85 -10.53
N THR A 365 37.23 -28.88 -9.69
CA THR A 365 35.95 -29.29 -9.10
C THR A 365 35.25 -28.19 -8.29
N ALA A 366 35.97 -27.17 -7.82
CA ALA A 366 35.39 -26.07 -7.05
C ALA A 366 34.42 -25.20 -7.89
N ASN A 367 34.76 -24.89 -9.14
CA ASN A 367 33.88 -24.14 -10.04
C ASN A 367 32.62 -24.94 -10.39
N GLU A 368 32.79 -26.22 -10.71
CA GLU A 368 31.68 -27.13 -11.02
C GLU A 368 30.72 -27.28 -9.83
N VAL A 369 31.26 -27.42 -8.62
CA VAL A 369 30.47 -27.45 -7.38
C VAL A 369 29.75 -26.12 -7.17
N ALA A 370 30.40 -24.98 -7.36
CA ALA A 370 29.72 -23.69 -7.22
C ALA A 370 28.57 -23.53 -8.23
N GLU A 371 28.80 -23.84 -9.50
CA GLU A 371 27.77 -23.81 -10.55
C GLU A 371 26.59 -24.72 -10.19
N LEU A 372 26.87 -25.92 -9.69
CA LEU A 372 25.87 -26.88 -9.24
C LEU A 372 24.95 -26.30 -8.15
N TYR A 373 25.49 -25.55 -7.19
CA TYR A 373 24.69 -24.89 -6.15
C TYR A 373 23.85 -23.73 -6.70
N PHE A 374 24.37 -22.96 -7.66
CA PHE A 374 23.58 -21.94 -8.35
C PHE A 374 22.41 -22.55 -9.11
N LEU A 375 22.65 -23.61 -9.87
CA LEU A 375 21.61 -24.36 -10.60
C LEU A 375 20.56 -24.93 -9.65
N PHE A 376 21.00 -25.59 -8.57
CA PHE A 376 20.10 -26.13 -7.55
C PHE A 376 19.24 -25.03 -6.93
N LEU A 377 19.87 -23.95 -6.47
CA LEU A 377 19.14 -22.88 -5.80
C LEU A 377 18.16 -22.21 -6.77
N GLY A 378 18.52 -22.02 -8.05
CA GLY A 378 17.60 -21.56 -9.09
C GLY A 378 16.36 -22.46 -9.23
N TYR A 379 16.54 -23.78 -9.36
CA TYR A 379 15.44 -24.74 -9.44
C TYR A 379 14.58 -24.80 -8.17
N ALA A 380 15.22 -24.75 -7.00
CA ALA A 380 14.53 -24.74 -5.73
C ALA A 380 13.71 -23.45 -5.55
N LEU A 381 14.32 -22.29 -5.80
CA LEU A 381 13.68 -20.98 -5.70
C LEU A 381 12.44 -20.88 -6.58
N LYS A 382 12.47 -21.45 -7.79
CA LYS A 382 11.31 -21.41 -8.69
C LYS A 382 10.04 -21.97 -8.01
N LEU A 383 10.16 -23.04 -7.22
CA LEU A 383 9.03 -23.63 -6.48
C LEU A 383 8.39 -22.63 -5.49
N PHE A 384 9.22 -21.89 -4.78
CA PHE A 384 8.79 -20.93 -3.77
C PHE A 384 8.30 -19.63 -4.41
N THR A 385 8.98 -19.15 -5.46
CA THR A 385 8.58 -17.98 -6.24
C THR A 385 7.20 -18.18 -6.87
N ASP A 386 6.94 -19.34 -7.49
CA ASP A 386 5.62 -19.64 -8.07
C ASP A 386 4.51 -19.58 -7.02
N CYS A 387 4.79 -20.04 -5.80
CA CYS A 387 3.85 -19.98 -4.67
C CYS A 387 3.63 -18.53 -4.20
N ILE A 388 4.71 -17.74 -4.08
CA ILE A 388 4.65 -16.33 -3.67
C ILE A 388 3.87 -15.51 -4.71
N GLU A 389 4.17 -15.65 -6.00
CA GLU A 389 3.49 -14.93 -7.08
C GLU A 389 1.97 -15.24 -7.08
N ALA A 390 1.59 -16.49 -6.84
CA ALA A 390 0.19 -16.87 -6.69
C ALA A 390 -0.47 -16.19 -5.48
N LEU A 391 0.21 -16.16 -4.32
CA LEU A 391 -0.28 -15.48 -3.10
C LEU A 391 -0.39 -13.96 -3.24
N GLU A 392 0.43 -13.33 -4.10
CA GLU A 392 0.43 -11.89 -4.35
C GLU A 392 -0.67 -11.44 -5.34
N ALA A 393 -1.28 -12.38 -6.07
CA ALA A 393 -2.30 -12.07 -7.05
C ALA A 393 -3.48 -11.31 -6.43
N LYS A 394 -3.97 -10.26 -7.11
CA LYS A 394 -5.04 -9.39 -6.58
C LYS A 394 -6.33 -10.17 -6.25
N SER A 395 -6.66 -11.17 -7.07
CA SER A 395 -7.83 -12.04 -6.95
C SER A 395 -7.62 -13.23 -6.01
N PHE A 396 -6.45 -13.35 -5.37
CA PHE A 396 -6.17 -14.48 -4.48
C PHE A 396 -7.10 -14.42 -3.25
N SER A 397 -7.76 -15.54 -2.99
CA SER A 397 -8.69 -15.71 -1.88
C SER A 397 -8.21 -16.78 -0.92
N VAL A 398 -8.65 -16.68 0.34
CA VAL A 398 -8.38 -17.67 1.39
C VAL A 398 -8.81 -19.08 0.99
N LEU A 399 -9.80 -19.19 0.10
CA LEU A 399 -10.35 -20.43 -0.41
C LEU A 399 -9.33 -21.23 -1.24
N ALA A 400 -8.31 -20.58 -1.80
CA ALA A 400 -7.23 -21.22 -2.56
C ALA A 400 -5.94 -21.45 -1.73
N ALA A 401 -5.87 -20.92 -0.51
CA ALA A 401 -4.66 -20.92 0.31
C ALA A 401 -4.19 -22.35 0.68
N TYR A 402 -5.13 -23.21 1.09
CA TYR A 402 -4.80 -24.56 1.52
C TYR A 402 -4.20 -25.42 0.40
N GLU A 403 -4.88 -25.47 -0.75
CA GLU A 403 -4.41 -26.25 -1.90
C GLU A 403 -3.06 -25.75 -2.43
N LEU A 404 -2.84 -24.43 -2.45
CA LEU A 404 -1.56 -23.85 -2.87
C LEU A 404 -0.42 -24.26 -1.93
N MET A 405 -0.61 -24.09 -0.61
CA MET A 405 0.40 -24.42 0.39
C MET A 405 0.66 -25.93 0.45
N LYS A 406 -0.40 -26.75 0.42
CA LYS A 406 -0.32 -28.22 0.37
C LYS A 406 0.43 -28.68 -0.89
N GLY A 407 0.15 -28.06 -2.03
CA GLY A 407 0.86 -28.31 -3.28
C GLY A 407 2.36 -28.03 -3.19
N LEU A 408 2.78 -26.94 -2.53
CA LEU A 408 4.21 -26.66 -2.27
C LEU A 408 4.82 -27.73 -1.36
N ASN A 409 4.16 -28.07 -0.24
CA ASN A 409 4.66 -29.10 0.68
C ASN A 409 4.82 -30.46 0.00
N THR A 410 3.83 -30.90 -0.79
CA THR A 410 3.89 -32.15 -1.55
C THR A 410 5.00 -32.14 -2.62
N LYS A 411 5.25 -31.00 -3.28
CA LYS A 411 6.39 -30.87 -4.22
C LYS A 411 7.73 -31.08 -3.50
N LEU A 412 7.90 -30.54 -2.29
CA LEU A 412 9.10 -30.75 -1.48
C LEU A 412 9.22 -32.21 -1.05
N GLU A 413 8.13 -32.82 -0.60
CA GLU A 413 8.09 -34.24 -0.20
C GLU A 413 8.54 -35.19 -1.31
N ARG A 414 8.02 -35.00 -2.53
CA ARG A 414 8.42 -35.79 -3.69
C ARG A 414 9.91 -35.62 -3.99
N ARG A 415 10.41 -34.38 -3.99
CA ARG A 415 11.84 -34.11 -4.23
C ARG A 415 12.76 -34.72 -3.18
N ILE A 416 12.34 -34.75 -1.92
CA ILE A 416 13.07 -35.43 -0.84
C ILE A 416 13.09 -36.94 -1.08
N GLY A 417 11.93 -37.54 -1.35
CA GLY A 417 11.81 -38.98 -1.59
C GLY A 417 12.59 -39.46 -2.82
N ASP A 418 12.51 -38.70 -3.91
CA ASP A 418 13.16 -39.02 -5.19
C ASP A 418 14.62 -38.53 -5.26
N LYS A 419 15.09 -37.79 -4.24
CA LYS A 419 16.38 -37.07 -4.26
C LYS A 419 16.57 -36.24 -5.53
N PHE A 420 15.53 -35.52 -5.92
CA PHE A 420 15.48 -34.76 -7.17
C PHE A 420 15.76 -33.26 -6.96
N PHE A 421 16.96 -32.84 -7.38
CA PHE A 421 17.50 -31.48 -7.23
C PHE A 421 17.37 -30.64 -8.51
N GLY A 422 16.84 -31.25 -9.57
CA GLY A 422 16.79 -30.70 -10.93
C GLY A 422 17.64 -31.54 -11.88
N TYR A 423 17.15 -31.75 -13.10
CA TYR A 423 17.77 -32.71 -14.04
C TYR A 423 19.26 -32.42 -14.26
N VAL A 424 19.63 -31.18 -14.54
CA VAL A 424 21.02 -30.78 -14.77
C VAL A 424 21.89 -30.99 -13.52
N VAL A 425 21.37 -30.66 -12.34
CA VAL A 425 22.07 -30.87 -11.07
C VAL A 425 22.30 -32.36 -10.81
N ASN A 426 21.27 -33.19 -10.96
CA ASN A 426 21.39 -34.64 -10.80
C ASN A 426 22.35 -35.27 -11.83
N SER A 427 22.44 -34.73 -13.06
CA SER A 427 23.44 -35.15 -14.05
C SER A 427 24.86 -34.77 -13.64
N LYS A 428 25.08 -33.49 -13.26
CA LYS A 428 26.39 -33.02 -12.76
C LYS A 428 26.87 -33.78 -11.51
N LEU A 429 25.96 -34.12 -10.60
CA LEU A 429 26.30 -34.95 -9.43
C LEU A 429 26.91 -36.32 -9.80
N LYS A 430 26.54 -36.89 -10.95
CA LYS A 430 27.11 -38.17 -11.42
C LYS A 430 28.50 -38.04 -12.03
N GLU A 431 28.85 -36.83 -12.50
CA GLU A 431 30.14 -36.51 -13.10
C GLU A 431 31.20 -36.17 -12.04
N LEU A 432 30.75 -35.70 -10.86
CA LEU A 432 31.63 -35.34 -9.74
C LEU A 432 32.23 -36.58 -9.03
N PRO A 433 33.42 -36.44 -8.41
CA PRO A 433 33.99 -37.47 -7.53
C PRO A 433 33.00 -37.88 -6.44
N GLN A 434 32.92 -39.18 -6.16
CA GLN A 434 31.86 -39.77 -5.32
C GLN A 434 31.78 -39.15 -3.91
N ASP A 435 32.92 -38.79 -3.31
CA ASP A 435 32.95 -38.16 -1.98
C ASP A 435 32.40 -36.72 -2.01
N ILE A 436 32.69 -35.97 -3.08
CA ILE A 436 32.19 -34.60 -3.30
C ILE A 436 30.69 -34.64 -3.63
N ALA A 437 30.30 -35.52 -4.55
CA ALA A 437 28.90 -35.72 -4.93
C ALA A 437 28.04 -36.08 -3.73
N GLY A 438 28.50 -37.02 -2.88
CA GLY A 438 27.79 -37.42 -1.66
C GLY A 438 27.65 -36.29 -0.63
N ARG A 439 28.67 -35.42 -0.50
CA ARG A 439 28.58 -34.21 0.35
C ARG A 439 27.58 -33.21 -0.20
N CYS A 440 27.60 -32.95 -1.50
CA CYS A 440 26.66 -32.05 -2.16
C CYS A 440 25.23 -32.58 -2.01
N GLU A 441 24.95 -33.82 -2.39
CA GLU A 441 23.63 -34.46 -2.27
C GLU A 441 23.05 -34.31 -0.86
N LYS A 442 23.85 -34.59 0.18
CA LYS A 442 23.42 -34.45 1.57
C LYS A 442 23.03 -33.01 1.91
N ASP A 443 23.80 -32.03 1.45
CA ASP A 443 23.53 -30.62 1.71
C ASP A 443 22.26 -30.14 0.99
N LEU A 444 22.10 -30.50 -0.30
CA LEU A 444 20.90 -30.16 -1.08
C LEU A 444 19.63 -30.82 -0.52
N LEU A 445 19.74 -32.05 -0.01
CA LEU A 445 18.63 -32.74 0.66
C LEU A 445 18.26 -32.05 1.97
N THR A 446 19.27 -31.68 2.76
CA THR A 446 19.10 -30.94 4.02
C THR A 446 18.37 -29.61 3.79
N PHE A 447 18.64 -28.92 2.67
CA PHE A 447 17.87 -27.73 2.29
C PHE A 447 16.37 -28.02 2.18
N TYR A 448 15.95 -29.06 1.44
CA TYR A 448 14.53 -29.37 1.28
C TYR A 448 13.88 -29.80 2.60
N GLU A 449 14.56 -30.62 3.40
CA GLU A 449 14.07 -31.05 4.71
C GLU A 449 13.85 -29.87 5.66
N ARG A 450 14.80 -28.92 5.69
CA ARG A 450 14.70 -27.71 6.51
C ARG A 450 13.58 -26.79 6.04
N ALA A 451 13.46 -26.58 4.73
CA ALA A 451 12.39 -25.76 4.17
C ALA A 451 11.01 -26.36 4.47
N LYS A 452 10.85 -27.68 4.24
CA LYS A 452 9.63 -28.42 4.55
C LYS A 452 9.27 -28.31 6.04
N LYS A 453 10.23 -28.60 6.93
CA LYS A 453 10.03 -28.50 8.38
C LYS A 453 9.60 -27.10 8.79
N TYR A 454 10.25 -26.05 8.27
CA TYR A 454 9.86 -24.67 8.56
C TYR A 454 8.42 -24.39 8.15
N LEU A 455 7.98 -24.85 6.97
CA LEU A 455 6.60 -24.70 6.52
C LEU A 455 5.64 -25.42 7.49
N GLN A 456 5.93 -26.66 7.86
CA GLN A 456 5.09 -27.46 8.78
C GLN A 456 5.02 -26.88 10.19
N ASP A 457 6.09 -26.20 10.65
CA ASP A 457 6.12 -25.53 11.96
C ASP A 457 5.33 -24.21 11.96
N LYS A 458 5.07 -23.61 10.78
CA LYS A 458 4.47 -22.27 10.63
C LYS A 458 3.11 -22.26 9.95
N TYR A 459 2.73 -23.32 9.27
CA TYR A 459 1.47 -23.46 8.57
C TYR A 459 0.78 -24.76 8.98
N ASP A 460 -0.49 -24.67 9.34
CA ASP A 460 -1.29 -25.84 9.71
C ASP A 460 -1.79 -26.56 8.45
N PHE A 461 -1.17 -27.72 8.17
CA PHE A 461 -1.55 -28.59 7.05
C PHE A 461 -2.66 -29.58 7.41
N SER A 462 -3.20 -29.56 8.64
CA SER A 462 -4.28 -30.46 9.04
C SER A 462 -5.57 -30.17 8.25
N GLU A 463 -6.37 -31.20 8.07
CA GLU A 463 -7.72 -31.07 7.49
C GLU A 463 -8.67 -30.29 8.43
N ASP A 464 -8.31 -30.16 9.71
CA ASP A 464 -9.05 -29.38 10.70
C ASP A 464 -8.78 -27.88 10.65
N SER A 465 -7.71 -27.47 9.96
CA SER A 465 -7.32 -26.07 9.80
C SER A 465 -8.42 -25.23 9.16
N LEU A 466 -8.51 -23.95 9.53
CA LEU A 466 -9.46 -23.01 8.91
C LEU A 466 -9.30 -22.99 7.39
N HIS A 467 -8.06 -22.93 6.88
CA HIS A 467 -7.79 -22.92 5.45
C HIS A 467 -8.30 -24.17 4.73
N SER A 468 -8.16 -25.36 5.31
CA SER A 468 -8.71 -26.59 4.70
C SER A 468 -10.24 -26.51 4.66
N LYS A 469 -10.88 -26.17 5.79
CA LYS A 469 -12.35 -26.10 5.89
C LYS A 469 -12.93 -25.09 4.90
N VAL A 470 -12.41 -23.86 4.85
CA VAL A 470 -12.93 -22.84 3.93
C VAL A 470 -12.60 -23.13 2.46
N SER A 471 -11.59 -23.95 2.15
CA SER A 471 -11.29 -24.33 0.76
C SER A 471 -12.46 -25.04 0.06
N LYS A 472 -13.33 -25.70 0.84
CA LYS A 472 -14.55 -26.34 0.37
C LYS A 472 -15.55 -25.33 -0.21
N LEU A 473 -15.53 -24.09 0.30
CA LEU A 473 -16.36 -22.99 -0.21
C LEU A 473 -15.82 -22.36 -1.49
N ALA A 474 -14.75 -22.90 -2.11
CA ALA A 474 -14.22 -22.40 -3.37
C ALA A 474 -15.16 -22.62 -4.58
N LEU A 475 -16.18 -23.47 -4.41
CA LEU A 475 -17.16 -23.85 -5.45
C LEU A 475 -16.50 -24.28 -6.75
N ALA A 476 -15.37 -25.01 -6.66
CA ALA A 476 -14.70 -25.55 -7.83
C ALA A 476 -15.60 -26.60 -8.53
N ALA A 477 -15.27 -27.00 -9.76
CA ALA A 477 -16.07 -27.95 -10.55
C ALA A 477 -16.19 -29.38 -9.95
N LYS A 478 -15.70 -29.61 -8.73
CA LYS A 478 -15.92 -30.84 -7.98
C LYS A 478 -17.24 -30.73 -7.21
N PRO A 479 -18.11 -31.75 -7.24
CA PRO A 479 -19.29 -31.79 -6.38
C PRO A 479 -18.88 -31.62 -4.92
N ILE A 480 -19.61 -30.80 -4.19
CA ILE A 480 -19.51 -30.63 -2.73
C ILE A 480 -20.84 -31.08 -2.14
N SER A 481 -20.83 -31.87 -1.08
CA SER A 481 -22.09 -32.22 -0.39
C SER A 481 -22.58 -31.04 0.46
N TYR A 482 -23.87 -30.97 0.76
CA TYR A 482 -24.37 -29.93 1.66
C TYR A 482 -23.76 -30.06 3.06
N GLU A 483 -23.47 -31.28 3.52
CA GLU A 483 -22.78 -31.52 4.78
C GLU A 483 -21.40 -30.85 4.79
N GLU A 484 -20.57 -31.11 3.77
CA GLU A 484 -19.25 -30.46 3.65
C GLU A 484 -19.35 -28.93 3.57
N PHE A 485 -20.35 -28.43 2.83
CA PHE A 485 -20.61 -27.00 2.72
C PHE A 485 -21.01 -26.38 4.06
N SER A 486 -21.94 -27.01 4.78
CA SER A 486 -22.43 -26.56 6.08
C SER A 486 -21.34 -26.61 7.15
N GLU A 487 -20.49 -27.63 7.16
CA GLU A 487 -19.35 -27.73 8.06
C GLU A 487 -18.34 -26.59 7.82
N ALA A 488 -18.07 -26.26 6.56
CA ALA A 488 -17.18 -25.15 6.22
C ALA A 488 -17.76 -23.78 6.64
N VAL A 489 -19.08 -23.60 6.54
CA VAL A 489 -19.78 -22.40 7.04
C VAL A 489 -19.71 -22.32 8.56
N CYS A 490 -19.98 -23.43 9.26
CA CYS A 490 -19.89 -23.52 10.72
C CYS A 490 -18.46 -23.23 11.22
N ALA A 491 -17.43 -23.67 10.49
CA ALA A 491 -16.03 -23.39 10.81
C ALA A 491 -15.70 -21.89 10.82
N CYS A 492 -16.45 -21.07 10.07
CA CYS A 492 -16.27 -19.62 10.03
C CYS A 492 -16.94 -18.91 11.22
N SER A 493 -17.77 -19.60 12.02
CA SER A 493 -18.47 -19.05 13.19
C SER A 493 -19.26 -17.75 12.91
N ILE A 494 -19.88 -17.66 11.73
CA ILE A 494 -20.57 -16.45 11.27
C ILE A 494 -21.93 -16.34 11.97
N LYS A 495 -22.16 -15.26 12.71
CA LYS A 495 -23.42 -15.02 13.43
C LYS A 495 -24.57 -14.68 12.48
N GLY A 496 -25.76 -15.26 12.72
CA GLY A 496 -27.00 -14.91 12.03
C GLY A 496 -27.04 -15.34 10.56
N VAL A 497 -26.45 -16.49 10.25
CA VAL A 497 -26.70 -17.24 9.02
C VAL A 497 -27.89 -18.15 9.29
N ASP A 498 -28.91 -18.08 8.44
CA ASP A 498 -30.05 -18.99 8.48
C ASP A 498 -29.70 -20.23 7.65
N MET A 499 -29.54 -21.37 8.33
CA MET A 499 -29.07 -22.60 7.67
C MET A 499 -30.16 -23.26 6.81
N ASP A 500 -31.44 -23.05 7.14
CA ASP A 500 -32.56 -23.58 6.37
C ASP A 500 -32.70 -22.79 5.06
N GLU A 501 -32.68 -21.45 5.12
CA GLU A 501 -32.62 -20.61 3.91
C GLU A 501 -31.34 -20.90 3.09
N LEU A 502 -30.21 -21.13 3.75
CA LEU A 502 -28.95 -21.46 3.09
C LEU A 502 -29.00 -22.80 2.34
N TYR A 503 -29.76 -23.78 2.83
CA TYR A 503 -29.97 -25.05 2.12
C TYR A 503 -30.67 -24.83 0.77
N GLU A 504 -31.72 -24.00 0.78
CA GLU A 504 -32.42 -23.62 -0.45
C GLU A 504 -31.51 -22.82 -1.41
N GLU A 505 -30.72 -21.88 -0.87
CA GLU A 505 -29.69 -21.17 -1.66
C GLU A 505 -28.64 -22.14 -2.24
N PHE A 506 -28.23 -23.15 -1.47
CA PHE A 506 -27.26 -24.16 -1.90
C PHE A 506 -27.78 -25.01 -3.06
N GLY A 507 -29.05 -25.41 -3.06
CA GLY A 507 -29.64 -26.16 -4.19
C GLY A 507 -29.54 -25.39 -5.52
N ILE A 508 -29.71 -24.05 -5.47
CA ILE A 508 -29.49 -23.19 -6.62
C ILE A 508 -27.99 -23.18 -7.00
N VAL A 509 -27.09 -22.99 -6.04
CA VAL A 509 -25.64 -23.00 -6.27
C VAL A 509 -25.18 -24.32 -6.91
N GLU A 510 -25.66 -25.47 -6.43
CA GLU A 510 -25.32 -26.79 -6.94
C GLU A 510 -25.70 -26.94 -8.43
N SER A 511 -26.91 -26.48 -8.79
CA SER A 511 -27.35 -26.46 -10.19
C SER A 511 -26.45 -25.59 -11.08
N LEU A 512 -25.94 -24.50 -10.52
CA LEU A 512 -25.09 -23.54 -11.22
C LEU A 512 -23.64 -24.03 -11.37
N ILE A 513 -23.05 -24.67 -10.35
CA ILE A 513 -21.65 -25.17 -10.40
C ILE A 513 -21.42 -26.12 -11.59
N SER A 514 -22.45 -26.88 -11.96
CA SER A 514 -22.39 -27.81 -13.09
C SER A 514 -22.43 -27.12 -14.46
N SER A 515 -22.81 -25.84 -14.52
CA SER A 515 -22.94 -25.06 -15.76
C SER A 515 -21.58 -24.81 -16.45
N PRO A 516 -21.53 -24.79 -17.79
CA PRO A 516 -20.30 -24.45 -18.53
C PRO A 516 -19.70 -23.10 -18.11
N GLU A 517 -20.56 -22.11 -17.85
CA GLU A 517 -20.14 -20.75 -17.50
C GLU A 517 -19.31 -20.68 -16.20
N LEU A 518 -19.65 -21.49 -15.19
CA LEU A 518 -18.90 -21.54 -13.94
C LEU A 518 -17.66 -22.44 -14.01
N LYS A 519 -17.66 -23.43 -14.91
CA LYS A 519 -16.49 -24.27 -15.18
C LYS A 519 -15.35 -23.49 -15.86
N GLU A 520 -15.68 -22.46 -16.63
CA GLU A 520 -14.69 -21.57 -17.25
C GLU A 520 -14.05 -20.58 -16.26
N CYS A 521 -14.64 -20.39 -15.07
CA CYS A 521 -14.07 -19.52 -14.05
C CYS A 521 -12.80 -20.12 -13.43
N LEU A 522 -11.71 -19.35 -13.49
CA LEU A 522 -10.40 -19.73 -12.99
C LEU A 522 -10.31 -19.55 -11.48
N THR A 523 -10.99 -18.54 -10.94
CA THR A 523 -10.92 -18.19 -9.52
C THR A 523 -12.26 -18.40 -8.81
N SER A 524 -12.21 -18.61 -7.49
CA SER A 524 -13.43 -18.62 -6.68
C SER A 524 -14.13 -17.25 -6.67
N GLU A 525 -13.39 -16.15 -6.70
CA GLU A 525 -13.97 -14.80 -6.84
C GLU A 525 -14.88 -14.68 -8.06
N GLU A 526 -14.39 -15.07 -9.25
CA GLU A 526 -15.17 -15.05 -10.49
C GLU A 526 -16.45 -15.88 -10.39
N ARG A 527 -16.39 -17.03 -9.71
CA ARG A 527 -17.55 -17.91 -9.53
C ARG A 527 -18.64 -17.23 -8.70
N TYR A 528 -18.26 -16.64 -7.56
CA TYR A 528 -19.22 -15.94 -6.71
C TYR A 528 -19.83 -14.72 -7.42
N LEU A 529 -19.02 -13.95 -8.16
CA LEU A 529 -19.54 -12.83 -8.95
C LEU A 529 -20.55 -13.30 -10.01
N LYS A 530 -20.26 -14.39 -10.73
CA LYS A 530 -21.22 -14.96 -11.69
C LYS A 530 -22.49 -15.52 -11.03
N ILE A 531 -22.39 -16.07 -9.82
CA ILE A 531 -23.57 -16.52 -9.06
C ILE A 531 -24.44 -15.31 -8.70
N PHE A 532 -23.84 -14.23 -8.19
CA PHE A 532 -24.59 -13.05 -7.75
C PHE A 532 -25.18 -12.20 -8.89
N THR A 533 -24.71 -12.34 -10.12
CA THR A 533 -25.34 -11.69 -11.29
C THR A 533 -26.57 -12.44 -11.80
N LYS A 534 -26.80 -13.69 -11.40
CA LYS A 534 -27.99 -14.45 -11.78
C LYS A 534 -29.18 -14.04 -10.92
N ALA A 535 -30.10 -13.30 -11.54
CA ALA A 535 -31.22 -12.59 -10.90
C ALA A 535 -32.28 -13.49 -10.24
N GLU A 536 -32.24 -14.80 -10.45
CA GLU A 536 -33.25 -15.74 -9.93
C GLU A 536 -33.00 -16.16 -8.46
N GLY A 537 -31.81 -15.93 -7.90
CA GLY A 537 -31.47 -16.32 -6.52
C GLY A 537 -31.38 -15.15 -5.55
N ASN A 538 -32.20 -15.15 -4.48
CA ASN A 538 -31.98 -14.30 -3.32
C ASN A 538 -30.90 -14.93 -2.41
N PHE A 539 -29.63 -14.70 -2.73
CA PHE A 539 -28.47 -15.27 -2.04
C PHE A 539 -28.10 -14.53 -0.74
N LYS A 540 -29.06 -14.33 0.17
CA LYS A 540 -28.85 -13.52 1.38
C LYS A 540 -27.78 -14.11 2.29
N ASN A 541 -27.86 -15.41 2.57
CA ASN A 541 -26.94 -16.10 3.48
C ASN A 541 -25.59 -16.33 2.81
N LEU A 542 -25.57 -16.72 1.53
CA LEU A 542 -24.35 -16.87 0.75
C LEU A 542 -23.59 -15.55 0.59
N LYS A 543 -24.28 -14.41 0.39
CA LYS A 543 -23.65 -13.07 0.38
C LYS A 543 -23.01 -12.74 1.72
N LYS A 544 -23.65 -13.11 2.83
CA LYS A 544 -23.09 -12.92 4.18
C LYS A 544 -21.84 -13.77 4.38
N ILE A 545 -21.89 -15.05 3.99
CA ILE A 545 -20.75 -15.97 4.04
C ILE A 545 -19.60 -15.47 3.15
N SER A 546 -19.90 -15.10 1.90
CA SER A 546 -18.91 -14.61 0.95
C SER A 546 -18.26 -13.32 1.43
N SER A 547 -19.03 -12.40 2.04
CA SER A 547 -18.49 -11.17 2.62
C SER A 547 -17.46 -11.44 3.71
N TYR A 548 -17.68 -12.47 4.54
CA TYR A 548 -16.73 -12.90 5.56
C TYR A 548 -15.49 -13.54 4.92
N ILE A 549 -15.63 -14.63 4.18
CA ILE A 549 -14.48 -15.42 3.69
C ILE A 549 -13.58 -14.62 2.74
N PHE A 550 -14.14 -13.81 1.84
CA PHE A 550 -13.33 -13.02 0.90
C PHE A 550 -12.72 -11.77 1.53
N SER A 551 -13.21 -11.34 2.69
CA SER A 551 -12.56 -10.27 3.46
C SER A 551 -11.25 -10.73 4.10
N ILE A 552 -11.06 -12.04 4.36
CA ILE A 552 -9.84 -12.57 4.99
C ILE A 552 -8.69 -12.56 3.96
N PRO A 553 -7.60 -11.82 4.22
CA PRO A 553 -6.43 -11.80 3.36
C PRO A 553 -5.48 -12.98 3.67
N CYS A 554 -4.65 -13.36 2.71
CA CYS A 554 -3.63 -14.41 2.89
C CYS A 554 -2.20 -13.86 2.97
N CYS A 555 -2.01 -12.58 2.64
CA CYS A 555 -0.72 -11.94 2.62
C CYS A 555 -0.86 -10.43 2.88
N ASN A 556 0.24 -9.82 3.31
CA ASN A 556 0.34 -8.38 3.54
C ASN A 556 0.76 -7.59 2.28
N ALA A 557 0.72 -8.21 1.09
CA ALA A 557 1.27 -7.63 -0.15
C ALA A 557 0.59 -6.30 -0.53
N TYR A 558 -0.67 -6.10 -0.16
CA TYR A 558 -1.35 -4.83 -0.40
C TYR A 558 -0.73 -3.68 0.41
N THR A 559 -0.44 -3.90 1.69
CA THR A 559 0.25 -2.93 2.55
C THR A 559 1.66 -2.61 2.02
N GLU A 560 2.39 -3.63 1.54
CA GLU A 560 3.71 -3.43 0.89
C GLU A 560 3.62 -2.58 -0.39
N ARG A 561 2.55 -2.75 -1.18
CA ARG A 561 2.27 -1.86 -2.32
C ARG A 561 1.99 -0.43 -1.89
N VAL A 562 1.27 -0.22 -0.78
CA VAL A 562 1.06 1.13 -0.21
C VAL A 562 2.38 1.78 0.19
N PHE A 563 3.34 1.04 0.78
CA PHE A 563 4.67 1.58 1.06
C PHE A 563 5.48 1.91 -0.19
N SER A 564 5.33 1.11 -1.24
CA SER A 564 5.95 1.38 -2.54
C SER A 564 5.40 2.67 -3.17
N LEU A 565 4.07 2.87 -3.09
CA LEU A 565 3.41 4.09 -3.51
C LEU A 565 3.81 5.28 -2.63
N MET A 566 3.92 5.11 -1.31
CA MET A 566 4.38 6.14 -0.37
C MET A 566 5.77 6.65 -0.75
N THR A 567 6.68 5.75 -1.09
CA THR A 567 8.04 6.10 -1.53
C THR A 567 8.03 6.93 -2.82
N THR A 568 7.04 6.70 -3.69
CA THR A 568 6.87 7.44 -4.96
C THR A 568 6.10 8.75 -4.80
N ALA A 569 5.12 8.80 -3.87
CA ALA A 569 4.45 10.01 -3.43
C ALA A 569 5.45 10.99 -2.81
N TRP A 570 6.29 10.49 -1.91
CA TRP A 570 7.16 11.29 -1.06
C TRP A 570 8.60 11.41 -1.59
N ARG A 571 8.74 11.70 -2.89
CA ARG A 571 10.05 11.99 -3.50
C ARG A 571 10.44 13.46 -3.33
N ASN A 572 11.75 13.72 -3.28
CA ASN A 572 12.27 15.08 -3.02
C ASN A 572 11.84 16.08 -4.11
N GLU A 573 11.68 15.59 -5.33
CA GLU A 573 11.35 16.36 -6.54
C GLU A 573 9.85 16.70 -6.64
N ARG A 574 8.98 16.08 -5.81
CA ARG A 574 7.51 16.18 -5.90
C ARG A 574 6.87 17.17 -4.93
N ASN A 575 7.51 18.33 -4.71
CA ASN A 575 7.07 19.45 -3.84
C ASN A 575 7.33 19.31 -2.33
N ARG A 576 8.03 18.28 -1.84
CA ARG A 576 8.23 18.03 -0.39
C ARG A 576 6.90 17.98 0.38
N LEU A 577 6.09 16.97 0.09
CA LEU A 577 4.79 16.74 0.74
C LEU A 577 4.94 16.49 2.24
N ASP A 578 3.93 16.90 3.02
CA ASP A 578 3.78 16.49 4.43
C ASP A 578 3.01 15.16 4.52
N VAL A 579 2.87 14.62 5.73
CA VAL A 579 2.22 13.31 5.97
C VAL A 579 0.76 13.31 5.50
N ASP A 580 0.03 14.39 5.76
CA ASP A 580 -1.39 14.52 5.36
C ASP A 580 -1.54 14.57 3.83
N SER A 581 -0.64 15.27 3.14
CA SER A 581 -0.58 15.26 1.68
C SER A 581 -0.28 13.88 1.12
N VAL A 582 0.67 13.15 1.72
CA VAL A 582 1.01 11.79 1.30
C VAL A 582 -0.16 10.84 1.55
N LYS A 583 -0.83 10.94 2.72
CA LYS A 583 -2.07 10.22 3.01
C LYS A 583 -3.12 10.46 1.92
N GLY A 584 -3.38 11.73 1.60
CA GLY A 584 -4.36 12.09 0.57
C GLY A 584 -4.00 11.50 -0.80
N GLU A 585 -2.74 11.60 -1.22
CA GLU A 585 -2.28 10.99 -2.48
C GLU A 585 -2.42 9.47 -2.49
N LEU A 586 -2.11 8.80 -1.38
CA LEU A 586 -2.25 7.34 -1.25
C LEU A 586 -3.71 6.92 -1.33
N GLN A 587 -4.59 7.57 -0.57
CA GLN A 587 -6.03 7.29 -0.59
C GLN A 587 -6.63 7.50 -1.99
N ILE A 588 -6.17 8.49 -2.75
CA ILE A 588 -6.61 8.70 -4.13
C ILE A 588 -6.05 7.61 -5.05
N CYS A 589 -4.73 7.38 -5.03
CA CYS A 589 -4.08 6.43 -5.93
C CYS A 589 -4.63 5.01 -5.79
N VAL A 590 -4.90 4.63 -4.54
CA VAL A 590 -5.23 3.27 -4.14
C VAL A 590 -6.74 3.03 -4.22
N ASN A 591 -7.55 3.93 -3.68
CA ASN A 591 -9.00 3.71 -3.55
C ASN A 591 -9.75 4.07 -4.84
N LEU A 592 -9.19 4.92 -5.70
CA LEU A 592 -9.77 5.24 -7.01
C LEU A 592 -9.04 4.47 -8.12
N THR A 593 -9.69 3.41 -8.61
CA THR A 593 -9.14 2.45 -9.57
C THR A 593 -9.44 2.76 -11.04
N GLY A 594 -10.31 3.75 -11.31
CA GLY A 594 -10.69 4.13 -12.67
C GLY A 594 -9.53 4.70 -13.51
N GLU A 595 -9.66 4.58 -14.83
CA GLU A 595 -8.72 5.21 -15.77
C GLU A 595 -8.93 6.73 -15.80
N CYS A 596 -7.84 7.48 -15.97
CA CYS A 596 -7.88 8.96 -15.99
C CYS A 596 -8.91 9.53 -16.97
N LYS A 597 -9.14 8.87 -18.12
CA LYS A 597 -10.08 9.33 -19.16
C LYS A 597 -11.55 9.24 -18.70
N ASP A 598 -11.87 8.31 -17.80
CA ASP A 598 -13.24 8.03 -17.36
C ASP A 598 -13.62 8.85 -16.12
N MET A 599 -12.64 9.28 -15.33
CA MET A 599 -12.87 9.99 -14.07
C MET A 599 -13.60 11.32 -14.23
N TYR A 600 -13.42 12.03 -15.35
CA TYR A 600 -14.17 13.26 -15.62
C TYR A 600 -15.68 13.01 -15.56
N SER A 601 -16.14 11.96 -16.26
CA SER A 601 -17.54 11.58 -16.32
C SER A 601 -18.05 11.04 -14.97
N GLU A 602 -17.22 10.30 -14.23
CA GLU A 602 -17.55 9.85 -12.87
C GLU A 602 -17.78 11.05 -11.94
N PHE A 603 -16.84 12.00 -11.91
CA PHE A 603 -16.92 13.17 -11.04
C PHE A 603 -18.07 14.11 -11.43
N LEU A 604 -18.34 14.28 -12.73
CA LEU A 604 -19.42 15.13 -13.23
C LEU A 604 -20.81 14.65 -12.77
N LYS A 605 -21.00 13.33 -12.66
CA LYS A 605 -22.25 12.71 -12.17
C LYS A 605 -22.45 12.93 -10.67
N ASN A 606 -21.38 13.13 -9.90
CA ASN A 606 -21.46 13.24 -8.44
C ASN A 606 -21.64 14.70 -7.95
N LYS A 607 -22.90 15.12 -7.80
CA LYS A 607 -23.22 16.49 -7.36
C LYS A 607 -22.72 16.83 -5.96
N LYS A 608 -22.65 15.85 -5.04
CA LYS A 608 -22.11 16.07 -3.68
C LYS A 608 -20.61 16.39 -3.74
N LEU A 609 -19.86 15.65 -4.56
CA LEU A 609 -18.43 15.87 -4.79
C LEU A 609 -18.15 17.24 -5.43
N LEU A 610 -18.89 17.61 -6.48
CA LEU A 610 -18.74 18.91 -7.13
C LEU A 610 -19.03 20.07 -6.17
N LYS A 611 -20.04 19.92 -5.30
CA LYS A 611 -20.34 20.91 -4.26
C LYS A 611 -19.18 21.04 -3.27
N ALA A 612 -18.62 19.93 -2.78
CA ALA A 612 -17.47 19.93 -1.89
C ALA A 612 -16.22 20.56 -2.53
N ALA A 613 -15.98 20.29 -3.82
CA ALA A 613 -14.89 20.88 -4.58
C ALA A 613 -14.99 22.40 -4.72
N ARG A 614 -16.21 22.95 -4.77
CA ARG A 614 -16.45 24.40 -4.82
C ARG A 614 -16.39 25.07 -3.47
N ASP A 615 -16.81 24.39 -2.42
CA ASP A 615 -16.88 24.93 -1.07
C ASP A 615 -15.53 25.49 -0.60
N GLY A 616 -15.52 26.68 0.00
CA GLY A 616 -14.34 27.27 0.62
C GLY A 616 -13.85 26.51 1.85
N GLN A 617 -14.67 25.65 2.44
CA GLN A 617 -14.31 24.79 3.58
C GLN A 617 -13.12 23.87 3.28
N LYS A 618 -12.87 23.50 2.02
CA LYS A 618 -11.68 22.72 1.62
C LYS A 618 -10.34 23.38 1.98
N TYR A 619 -10.34 24.69 2.28
CA TYR A 619 -9.16 25.43 2.72
C TYR A 619 -9.09 25.63 4.25
N ARG A 620 -10.12 25.21 5.01
CA ARG A 620 -10.21 25.49 6.45
C ARG A 620 -9.44 24.51 7.34
N HIS A 621 -8.84 23.46 6.78
CA HIS A 621 -7.87 22.62 7.48
C HIS A 621 -6.45 23.24 7.41
N MET A 622 -6.24 24.29 8.20
CA MET A 622 -4.91 24.82 8.56
C MET A 622 -4.78 25.07 10.08
N LYS A 623 -5.60 24.38 10.89
CA LYS A 623 -5.41 24.29 12.34
C LYS A 623 -5.60 22.84 12.76
N THR A 624 -4.52 22.27 13.27
CA THR A 624 -4.50 21.06 14.08
C THR A 624 -5.67 21.07 15.06
N PHE A 625 -6.56 20.09 14.95
CA PHE A 625 -7.49 19.75 16.02
C PHE A 625 -6.66 19.15 17.16
N LYS A 626 -6.23 20.00 18.10
CA LYS A 626 -5.98 19.57 19.46
C LYS A 626 -7.32 19.64 20.20
N ASN A 627 -7.79 18.47 20.62
CA ASN A 627 -8.72 18.18 21.72
C ASN A 627 -9.46 19.37 22.33
N THR A 628 -10.78 19.39 22.16
CA THR A 628 -11.70 19.68 23.27
C THR A 628 -12.30 18.35 23.69
N GLY A 629 -11.81 17.82 24.81
CA GLY A 629 -12.29 16.56 25.38
C GLY A 629 -13.76 16.64 25.82
N PRO A 630 -14.39 15.49 26.08
CA PRO A 630 -15.76 15.46 26.57
C PRO A 630 -15.80 16.07 27.98
N GLY A 631 -16.60 17.12 28.12
CA GLY A 631 -16.97 17.66 29.42
C GLY A 631 -17.74 16.61 30.21
N VAL A 632 -17.25 16.36 31.41
CA VAL A 632 -17.96 15.69 32.50
C VAL A 632 -19.31 16.38 32.71
N LEU A 633 -20.40 15.65 32.53
CA LEU A 633 -21.68 15.90 33.20
C LEU A 633 -22.28 14.52 33.51
N GLU A 634 -22.36 14.26 34.81
CA GLU A 634 -23.02 13.19 35.59
C GLU A 634 -23.59 11.95 34.87
#